data_AF-A0A1B7T7L5-F1
#
_entry.id   AF-A0A1B7T7L5-F1
#
_cell.length_a   1.000
_cell.length_b   1.000
_cell.length_c   1.000
_cell.angle_alpha   90.00
_cell.angle_beta   90.00
_cell.angle_gamma   90.00
#
_symmetry.space_group_name_H-M   'P 1'
#
loop_
_entity.id
_entity.type
_entity.pdbx_description
1 polymer ?
#
loop_
_entity_poly.entity_id
_entity_poly.type
_entity_poly.pdbx_seq_one_letter_code
_entity_poly.pdbx_strand_id
1 'polypeptide(L)'
;NLYLLIEIYYDLNCQDIPEFFEEHMEQGFGIILKYLNYNNKLLEPVDDLDEDEDDSEITILIKCKCSIQELLYLYSSKYCDVFGPLIGKFVETTWELLSSMKPLSKNDLLVCNSMEFLSSVARINEFSPIFNNENGHLNLLLEKIILPNLMLHQSDIELFEDDPIEFVRRDLEGSDIDTRRRACTDFLKVLKRKNLVELTQISVSLITNFLNLYKQDPVHNWKYKDLAIYFYLAIAVEGQVISFGCVETNAYVDVLEFFKENIAIDLSEFDSKINPIILVDAIKYIYVFRNQVGKENIKTILPFLATFLTNDNYVVYTYSAVTLERILSMRESRTSNKFIFEKQDLVGAAEPLITNLFKLILKDSSKPEKLAENEFLMKSIYKICSIAQDSLNVFSNIVLKQLIEILTLIKSNPSNPRFTHYTFEAIGINIKNQLADKSNINKIIETIMPSILNFLADDITEFIPYSFQLLSFIVENTPDNVSLSVQIAQLSQPLLTPSVWELRGNIPATTRFLVSLLKKDPTIYSDIQPILGLFQKLINSKKLFYHGFEILEALLVKVNTDVMSPYLKSILGLILGRLQNKDMIFIKRFIVFIAQIVLYKSNDFNFVVQWFDSLQQDGVLKGVFNNIILANVDKLNNLFEKKIALSGLLTFVLKSNMLLEKHPDLVKNGLDTLLPCIAKQVHGTGSQTTSAPAIDLDTVEEISTFGSAYSKLITISKNPIDDPLPFVKLENNSTNNFGNFINTELLQPNSNLLKQLGSTFSNNELQYQINL
;
A
#
# COMPACT_ATOMS: atom_id res chain seq x y z
N ASN A 1 -7.45 -4.53 44.82
CA ASN A 1 -6.29 -3.66 45.10
C ASN A 1 -5.00 -4.23 44.50
N LEU A 2 -4.71 -5.55 44.63
CA LEU A 2 -3.49 -6.14 44.04
C LEU A 2 -3.31 -5.92 42.53
N TYR A 3 -4.36 -6.10 41.73
CA TYR A 3 -4.33 -5.83 40.27
C TYR A 3 -3.73 -4.45 39.95
N LEU A 4 -4.26 -3.39 40.55
CA LEU A 4 -3.75 -2.03 40.38
C LEU A 4 -2.29 -1.88 40.86
N LEU A 5 -1.90 -2.59 41.94
CA LEU A 5 -0.52 -2.57 42.41
C LEU A 5 0.44 -3.21 41.40
N ILE A 6 0.01 -4.22 40.64
CA ILE A 6 0.82 -4.83 39.58
C ILE A 6 0.95 -3.88 38.39
N GLU A 7 -0.12 -3.18 38.00
CA GLU A 7 -0.05 -2.13 36.97
C GLU A 7 0.91 -1.01 37.39
N ILE A 8 0.83 -0.55 38.64
CA ILE A 8 1.79 0.43 39.19
C ILE A 8 3.22 -0.15 39.20
N TYR A 9 3.39 -1.44 39.53
CA TYR A 9 4.69 -2.09 39.48
C TYR A 9 5.25 -2.05 38.04
N TYR A 10 4.42 -2.34 37.04
CA TYR A 10 4.79 -2.22 35.63
C TYR A 10 5.17 -0.77 35.28
N ASP A 11 4.34 0.21 35.61
CA ASP A 11 4.57 1.63 35.30
C ASP A 11 5.91 2.12 35.86
N LEU A 12 6.22 1.76 37.10
CA LEU A 12 7.46 2.14 37.77
C LEU A 12 8.71 1.47 37.19
N ASN A 13 8.54 0.41 36.39
CA ASN A 13 9.64 -0.36 35.79
C ASN A 13 9.62 -0.32 34.26
N CYS A 14 8.70 0.42 33.62
CA CYS A 14 8.53 0.38 32.17
C CYS A 14 9.66 1.09 31.40
N GLN A 15 10.30 2.09 32.02
CA GLN A 15 11.41 2.86 31.43
C GLN A 15 12.77 2.18 31.67
N ASP A 16 13.05 1.88 32.94
CA ASP A 16 14.22 1.16 33.43
C ASP A 16 13.86 0.48 34.76
N ILE A 17 14.69 -0.44 35.27
CA ILE A 17 14.51 -1.04 36.60
C ILE A 17 15.16 -0.16 37.68
N PRO A 18 14.38 0.47 38.60
CA PRO A 18 14.98 1.24 39.67
C PRO A 18 15.67 0.34 40.70
N GLU A 19 16.75 0.84 41.31
CA GLU A 19 17.58 0.12 42.31
C GLU A 19 16.74 -0.54 43.41
N PHE A 20 15.70 0.14 43.91
CA PHE A 20 14.78 -0.42 44.90
C PHE A 20 14.13 -1.73 44.45
N PHE A 21 13.67 -1.81 43.20
CA PHE A 21 13.01 -2.99 42.65
C PHE A 21 14.01 -4.11 42.32
N GLU A 22 15.24 -3.74 41.98
CA GLU A 22 16.34 -4.69 41.80
C GLU A 22 16.70 -5.38 43.13
N GLU A 23 16.91 -4.60 44.19
CA GLU A 23 17.26 -5.10 45.53
C GLU A 23 16.16 -5.94 46.18
N HIS A 24 14.89 -5.63 45.91
CA HIS A 24 13.73 -6.29 46.51
C HIS A 24 13.02 -7.26 45.56
N MET A 25 13.68 -7.65 44.46
CA MET A 25 13.09 -8.45 43.39
C MET A 25 12.49 -9.77 43.88
N GLU A 26 13.23 -10.54 44.68
CA GLU A 26 12.74 -11.83 45.20
C GLU A 26 11.47 -11.69 46.05
N GLN A 27 11.35 -10.59 46.81
CA GLN A 27 10.17 -10.34 47.64
C GLN A 27 8.96 -9.97 46.80
N GLY A 28 9.14 -9.04 45.85
CA GLY A 28 8.10 -8.61 44.92
C GLY A 28 7.61 -9.77 44.06
N PHE A 29 8.53 -10.47 43.40
CA PHE A 29 8.20 -11.60 42.55
C PHE A 29 7.75 -12.84 43.32
N GLY A 30 8.11 -12.99 44.60
CA GLY A 30 7.52 -14.01 45.47
C GLY A 30 6.01 -13.83 45.66
N ILE A 31 5.54 -12.58 45.77
CA ILE A 31 4.11 -12.26 45.81
C ILE A 31 3.47 -12.52 44.45
N ILE A 32 4.10 -12.05 43.37
CA ILE A 32 3.60 -12.24 42.00
C ILE A 32 3.42 -13.74 41.69
N LEU A 33 4.43 -14.57 41.99
CA LEU A 33 4.38 -16.02 41.80
C LEU A 33 3.21 -16.67 42.56
N LYS A 34 3.00 -16.27 43.82
CA LYS A 34 1.88 -16.75 44.63
C LYS A 34 0.52 -16.46 43.97
N TYR A 35 0.35 -15.28 43.39
CA TYR A 35 -0.93 -14.87 42.80
C TYR A 35 -1.13 -15.36 41.36
N LEU A 36 -0.05 -15.67 40.63
CA LEU A 36 -0.17 -16.37 39.35
C LEU A 36 -0.76 -17.78 39.53
N ASN A 37 -0.32 -18.49 40.59
CA ASN A 37 -0.85 -19.80 40.98
C ASN A 37 -2.12 -19.75 41.84
N TYR A 38 -2.63 -18.56 42.16
CA TYR A 38 -3.79 -18.45 43.03
C TYR A 38 -5.07 -18.86 42.30
N ASN A 39 -5.86 -19.69 42.98
CA ASN A 39 -7.19 -20.07 42.57
C ASN A 39 -8.13 -19.99 43.79
N ASN A 40 -9.30 -19.38 43.61
CA ASN A 40 -10.34 -19.34 44.62
C ASN A 40 -11.71 -19.36 43.97
N LYS A 41 -12.51 -20.35 44.36
CA LYS A 41 -13.88 -20.57 43.85
C LYS A 41 -14.85 -19.41 44.07
N LEU A 42 -14.53 -18.47 44.97
CA LEU A 42 -15.33 -17.26 45.18
C LEU A 42 -15.07 -16.17 44.14
N LEU A 43 -13.88 -16.18 43.52
CA LEU A 43 -13.48 -15.21 42.48
C LEU A 43 -13.61 -15.78 41.07
N GLU A 44 -13.49 -17.09 40.96
CA GLU A 44 -13.76 -17.87 39.76
C GLU A 44 -14.63 -19.05 40.20
N PRO A 45 -15.98 -18.88 40.23
CA PRO A 45 -16.88 -20.00 40.41
C PRO A 45 -16.53 -21.09 39.41
N VAL A 46 -16.70 -22.36 39.81
CA VAL A 46 -16.56 -23.44 38.84
C VAL A 46 -17.71 -23.27 37.86
N ASP A 47 -17.38 -22.87 36.64
CA ASP A 47 -18.34 -22.84 35.56
C ASP A 47 -18.69 -24.29 35.21
N ASP A 48 -19.94 -24.66 35.48
CA ASP A 48 -20.59 -25.88 34.97
C ASP A 48 -20.89 -25.76 33.45
N LEU A 49 -20.34 -24.73 32.80
CA LEU A 49 -20.42 -24.53 31.37
C LEU A 49 -19.71 -25.69 30.64
N ASP A 50 -20.45 -26.29 29.71
CA ASP A 50 -19.92 -27.25 28.75
C ASP A 50 -18.88 -26.57 27.84
N GLU A 51 -18.06 -27.35 27.11
CA GLU A 51 -17.07 -26.80 26.17
C GLU A 51 -17.68 -25.91 25.07
N ASP A 52 -19.01 -26.01 24.88
CA ASP A 52 -19.80 -25.30 23.88
C ASP A 52 -20.54 -24.07 24.44
N GLU A 53 -20.41 -23.75 25.73
CA GLU A 53 -21.01 -22.55 26.34
C GLU A 53 -19.93 -21.48 26.61
N ASP A 54 -20.07 -20.28 26.03
CA ASP A 54 -19.09 -19.19 26.18
C ASP A 54 -19.43 -18.24 27.33
N ASP A 55 -18.46 -18.01 28.22
CA ASP A 55 -18.47 -16.93 29.20
C ASP A 55 -17.39 -15.91 28.85
N SER A 56 -17.84 -14.72 28.48
CA SER A 56 -16.99 -13.59 28.12
C SER A 56 -16.69 -12.67 29.31
N GLU A 57 -17.25 -12.90 30.50
CA GLU A 57 -17.03 -12.01 31.65
C GLU A 57 -15.63 -12.23 32.26
N ILE A 58 -14.74 -11.27 32.01
CA ILE A 58 -13.37 -11.29 32.53
C ILE A 58 -13.38 -10.92 34.02
N THR A 59 -13.07 -11.91 34.86
CA THR A 59 -12.98 -11.73 36.33
C THR A 59 -11.77 -10.89 36.74
N ILE A 60 -11.80 -10.33 37.95
CA ILE A 60 -10.65 -9.60 38.51
C ILE A 60 -9.42 -10.49 38.72
N LEU A 61 -9.62 -11.81 38.92
CA LEU A 61 -8.51 -12.75 39.06
C LEU A 61 -7.81 -12.95 37.71
N ILE A 62 -8.56 -13.11 36.62
CA ILE A 62 -8.01 -13.17 35.26
C ILE A 62 -7.27 -11.88 34.93
N LYS A 63 -7.88 -10.70 35.15
CA LYS A 63 -7.21 -9.40 34.93
C LYS A 63 -5.89 -9.29 35.69
N CYS A 64 -5.89 -9.71 36.96
CA CYS A 64 -4.68 -9.73 37.77
C CYS A 64 -3.58 -10.63 37.18
N LYS A 65 -3.94 -11.82 36.68
CA LYS A 65 -2.99 -12.73 36.04
C LYS A 65 -2.49 -12.18 34.70
N CYS A 66 -3.34 -11.49 33.91
CA CYS A 66 -2.92 -10.84 32.67
C CYS A 66 -1.82 -9.80 32.92
N SER A 67 -2.02 -8.90 33.89
CA SER A 67 -1.01 -7.89 34.25
C SER A 67 0.27 -8.51 34.83
N ILE A 68 0.15 -9.65 35.52
CA ILE A 68 1.33 -10.41 35.94
C ILE A 68 2.12 -10.89 34.72
N GLN A 69 1.47 -11.48 33.72
CA GLN A 69 2.16 -11.95 32.52
C GLN A 69 2.80 -10.82 31.72
N GLU A 70 2.16 -9.65 31.63
CA GLU A 70 2.74 -8.45 31.02
C GLU A 70 4.00 -7.98 31.77
N LEU A 71 3.98 -8.00 33.10
CA LEU A 71 5.13 -7.67 33.93
C LEU A 71 6.27 -8.70 33.76
N LEU A 72 5.93 -9.99 33.68
CA LEU A 72 6.90 -11.06 33.41
C LEU A 72 7.53 -10.90 32.03
N TYR A 73 6.75 -10.54 31.02
CA TYR A 73 7.26 -10.21 29.69
C TYR A 73 8.21 -8.99 29.71
N LEU A 74 7.84 -7.91 30.39
CA LEU A 74 8.71 -6.73 30.55
C LEU A 74 10.06 -7.12 31.16
N TYR A 75 10.04 -7.87 32.26
CA TYR A 75 11.26 -8.24 32.98
C TYR A 75 12.13 -9.23 32.22
N SER A 76 11.55 -10.24 31.59
CA SER A 76 12.30 -11.20 30.77
C SER A 76 12.86 -10.57 29.49
N SER A 77 12.17 -9.58 28.91
CA SER A 77 12.64 -8.91 27.68
C SER A 77 13.66 -7.80 27.92
N LYS A 78 13.57 -7.06 29.04
CA LYS A 78 14.46 -5.91 29.33
C LYS A 78 15.51 -6.15 30.41
N TYR A 79 15.17 -6.90 31.47
CA TYR A 79 15.97 -6.99 32.71
C TYR A 79 16.40 -8.44 32.99
N CYS A 80 16.69 -9.19 31.93
CA CYS A 80 17.01 -10.62 31.99
C CYS A 80 18.27 -10.92 32.82
N ASP A 81 19.24 -10.00 32.80
CA ASP A 81 20.49 -10.06 33.55
C ASP A 81 20.26 -10.18 35.06
N VAL A 82 19.24 -9.52 35.60
CA VAL A 82 18.88 -9.62 37.02
C VAL A 82 17.74 -10.62 37.26
N PHE A 83 16.78 -10.69 36.34
CA PHE A 83 15.59 -11.53 36.50
C PHE A 83 15.85 -13.03 36.24
N GLY A 84 16.96 -13.37 35.58
CA GLY A 84 17.35 -14.72 35.18
C GLY A 84 17.13 -15.83 36.22
N PRO A 85 17.53 -15.66 37.50
CA PRO A 85 17.35 -16.68 38.54
C PRO A 85 15.89 -17.08 38.82
N LEU A 86 14.92 -16.22 38.49
CA LEU A 86 13.49 -16.45 38.72
C LEU A 86 12.76 -17.02 37.51
N ILE A 87 13.33 -16.88 36.30
CA ILE A 87 12.67 -17.24 35.03
C ILE A 87 12.17 -18.68 35.04
N GLY A 88 12.99 -19.65 35.48
CA GLY A 88 12.61 -21.07 35.48
C GLY A 88 11.32 -21.35 36.25
N LYS A 89 11.14 -20.74 37.43
CA LYS A 89 9.94 -20.91 38.26
C LYS A 89 8.69 -20.35 37.59
N PHE A 90 8.82 -19.20 36.93
CA PHE A 90 7.71 -18.57 36.23
C PHE A 90 7.36 -19.30 34.93
N VAL A 91 8.32 -19.88 34.22
CA VAL A 91 8.04 -20.75 33.07
C VAL A 91 7.24 -21.98 33.50
N GLU A 92 7.66 -22.67 34.57
CA GLU A 92 6.96 -23.84 35.10
C GLU A 92 5.53 -23.48 35.56
N THR A 93 5.38 -22.39 36.31
CA THR A 93 4.08 -21.90 36.77
C THR A 93 3.16 -21.49 35.62
N THR A 94 3.68 -20.77 34.62
CA THR A 94 2.89 -20.41 33.42
C THR A 94 2.49 -21.65 32.62
N TRP A 95 3.33 -22.68 32.59
CA TRP A 95 3.01 -23.95 31.95
C TRP A 95 1.83 -24.66 32.63
N GLU A 96 1.86 -24.77 33.96
CA GLU A 96 0.78 -25.38 34.75
C GLU A 96 -0.53 -24.60 34.58
N LEU A 97 -0.45 -23.27 34.56
CA LEU A 97 -1.58 -22.39 34.27
C LEU A 97 -2.18 -22.70 32.90
N LEU A 98 -1.38 -22.68 31.83
CA LEU A 98 -1.84 -22.96 30.47
C LEU A 98 -2.39 -24.38 30.30
N SER A 99 -1.81 -25.36 30.99
CA SER A 99 -2.23 -26.77 30.91
C SER A 99 -3.56 -27.07 31.63
N SER A 100 -4.00 -26.18 32.52
CA SER A 100 -5.22 -26.36 33.31
C SER A 100 -6.37 -25.44 32.90
N MET A 101 -6.12 -24.48 32.00
CA MET A 101 -7.15 -23.55 31.53
C MET A 101 -8.10 -24.19 30.52
N LYS A 102 -9.40 -23.97 30.71
CA LYS A 102 -10.44 -24.27 29.72
C LYS A 102 -10.38 -23.27 28.54
N PRO A 103 -10.79 -23.69 27.33
CA PRO A 103 -10.80 -22.84 26.15
C PRO A 103 -11.99 -21.86 26.09
N LEU A 104 -12.20 -21.07 27.14
CA LEU A 104 -13.27 -20.06 27.23
C LEU A 104 -12.76 -18.66 26.81
N SER A 105 -13.59 -17.86 26.14
CA SER A 105 -13.17 -16.56 25.57
C SER A 105 -12.64 -15.58 26.63
N LYS A 106 -13.15 -15.59 27.87
CA LYS A 106 -12.61 -14.77 28.97
C LYS A 106 -11.13 -15.01 29.30
N ASN A 107 -10.59 -16.17 28.93
CA ASN A 107 -9.19 -16.54 29.19
C ASN A 107 -8.24 -16.17 28.03
N ASP A 108 -8.75 -15.70 26.89
CA ASP A 108 -7.97 -15.52 25.66
C ASP A 108 -6.78 -14.58 25.87
N LEU A 109 -7.03 -13.40 26.47
CA LEU A 109 -5.98 -12.43 26.75
C LEU A 109 -4.91 -13.00 27.69
N LEU A 110 -5.30 -13.80 28.68
CA LEU A 110 -4.35 -14.44 29.59
C LEU A 110 -3.48 -15.47 28.87
N VAL A 111 -4.07 -16.26 27.96
CA VAL A 111 -3.33 -17.21 27.12
C VAL A 111 -2.36 -16.45 26.22
N CYS A 112 -2.80 -15.39 25.54
CA CYS A 112 -1.96 -14.58 24.66
C CYS A 112 -0.77 -13.97 25.41
N ASN A 113 -1.01 -13.30 26.55
CA ASN A 113 0.06 -12.71 27.36
C ASN A 113 1.03 -13.78 27.90
N SER A 114 0.51 -14.95 28.27
CA SER A 114 1.34 -16.08 28.72
C SER A 114 2.24 -16.61 27.59
N MET A 115 1.72 -16.74 26.37
CA MET A 115 2.50 -17.14 25.19
C MET A 115 3.53 -16.09 24.80
N GLU A 116 3.24 -14.80 24.97
CA GLU A 116 4.20 -13.73 24.72
C GLU A 116 5.36 -13.76 25.73
N PHE A 117 5.06 -13.97 27.01
CA PHE A 117 6.07 -14.22 28.03
C PHE A 117 6.95 -15.44 27.67
N LEU A 118 6.36 -16.62 27.40
CA LEU A 118 7.12 -17.81 27.03
C LEU A 118 7.95 -17.59 25.75
N SER A 119 7.40 -16.87 24.77
CA SER A 119 8.10 -16.48 23.53
C SER A 119 9.31 -15.61 23.83
N SER A 120 9.19 -14.64 24.74
CA SER A 120 10.31 -13.78 25.12
C SER A 120 11.43 -14.58 25.80
N VAL A 121 11.08 -15.52 26.69
CA VAL A 121 12.05 -16.41 27.33
C VAL A 121 12.75 -17.31 26.31
N ALA A 122 11.99 -17.92 25.40
CA ALA A 122 12.54 -18.78 24.35
C ALA A 122 13.48 -18.04 23.38
N ARG A 123 13.37 -16.71 23.25
CA ARG A 123 14.33 -15.92 22.45
C ARG A 123 15.70 -15.82 23.11
N ILE A 124 15.77 -15.90 24.44
CA ILE A 124 17.01 -15.80 25.21
C ILE A 124 17.79 -17.10 25.10
N ASN A 125 19.02 -17.04 24.59
CA ASN A 125 19.81 -18.25 24.30
C ASN A 125 20.09 -19.12 25.54
N GLU A 126 20.27 -18.50 26.70
CA GLU A 126 20.53 -19.20 27.97
C GLU A 126 19.33 -20.01 28.46
N PHE A 127 18.11 -19.50 28.27
CA PHE A 127 16.87 -20.14 28.74
C PHE A 127 16.15 -20.96 27.66
N SER A 128 16.52 -20.81 26.39
CA SER A 128 15.99 -21.60 25.28
C SER A 128 16.03 -23.11 25.50
N PRO A 129 17.06 -23.72 26.14
CA PRO A 129 17.11 -25.16 26.39
C PRO A 129 15.97 -25.68 27.27
N ILE A 130 15.28 -24.84 28.05
CA ILE A 130 14.11 -25.23 28.84
C ILE A 130 13.00 -25.82 27.96
N PHE A 131 12.92 -25.36 26.71
CA PHE A 131 11.91 -25.78 25.73
C PHE A 131 12.41 -26.87 24.77
N ASN A 132 13.66 -27.34 24.92
CA ASN A 132 14.21 -28.40 24.06
C ASN A 132 13.66 -29.78 24.44
N ASN A 133 13.76 -30.72 23.50
CA ASN A 133 13.18 -32.04 23.64
C ASN A 133 14.07 -33.07 24.37
N GLU A 134 15.24 -32.66 24.89
CA GLU A 134 16.16 -33.58 25.60
C GLU A 134 15.47 -34.31 26.79
N ASN A 135 14.42 -33.72 27.36
CA ASN A 135 13.58 -34.29 28.42
C ASN A 135 12.13 -34.57 27.99
N GLY A 136 11.80 -34.56 26.69
CA GLY A 136 10.43 -34.71 26.19
C GLY A 136 9.53 -33.48 26.38
N HIS A 137 10.09 -32.37 26.87
CA HIS A 137 9.33 -31.14 27.14
C HIS A 137 8.73 -30.55 25.86
N LEU A 138 9.42 -30.62 24.72
CA LEU A 138 8.87 -30.10 23.46
C LEU A 138 7.61 -30.85 23.03
N ASN A 139 7.58 -32.19 23.15
CA ASN A 139 6.37 -32.97 22.88
C ASN A 139 5.21 -32.56 23.80
N LEU A 140 5.47 -32.46 25.11
CA LEU A 140 4.47 -32.03 26.08
C LEU A 140 3.98 -30.61 25.81
N LEU A 141 4.88 -29.69 25.40
CA LEU A 141 4.54 -28.33 25.04
C LEU A 141 3.57 -28.31 23.86
N LEU A 142 3.90 -29.08 22.83
CA LEU A 142 3.07 -29.18 21.64
C LEU A 142 1.70 -29.75 21.98
N GLU A 143 1.65 -30.88 22.69
CA GLU A 143 0.40 -31.58 23.00
C GLU A 143 -0.50 -30.86 24.01
N LYS A 144 0.07 -30.24 25.05
CA LYS A 144 -0.70 -29.67 26.17
C LYS A 144 -0.96 -28.19 26.06
N ILE A 145 -0.15 -27.46 25.29
CA ILE A 145 -0.21 -25.99 25.23
C ILE A 145 -0.46 -25.51 23.81
N ILE A 146 0.35 -25.91 22.84
CA ILE A 146 0.24 -25.37 21.47
C ILE A 146 -1.00 -25.93 20.75
N LEU A 147 -1.15 -27.25 20.66
CA LEU A 147 -2.21 -27.89 19.88
C LEU A 147 -3.63 -27.54 20.37
N PRO A 148 -3.94 -27.55 21.69
CA PRO A 148 -5.28 -27.18 22.17
C PRO A 148 -5.68 -25.75 21.81
N ASN A 149 -4.70 -24.82 21.75
CA ASN A 149 -4.92 -23.41 21.43
C ASN A 149 -4.76 -23.10 19.92
N LEU A 150 -4.30 -24.08 19.12
CA LEU A 150 -4.34 -24.02 17.66
C LEU A 150 -5.65 -24.59 17.09
N MET A 151 -6.32 -25.47 17.83
CA MET A 151 -7.60 -26.06 17.42
C MET A 151 -8.69 -24.98 17.30
N LEU A 152 -9.64 -25.16 16.39
CA LEU A 152 -10.71 -24.20 16.16
C LEU A 152 -11.70 -24.26 17.33
N HIS A 153 -11.97 -23.12 17.96
CA HIS A 153 -12.91 -23.03 19.08
C HIS A 153 -14.32 -22.67 18.60
N GLN A 154 -15.30 -22.85 19.48
CA GLN A 154 -16.71 -22.60 19.16
C GLN A 154 -16.94 -21.11 18.81
N SER A 155 -16.29 -20.18 19.50
CA SER A 155 -16.35 -18.75 19.18
C SER A 155 -15.82 -18.39 17.79
N ASP A 156 -14.82 -19.11 17.28
CA ASP A 156 -14.34 -18.93 15.90
C ASP A 156 -15.38 -19.41 14.88
N ILE A 157 -16.10 -20.50 15.20
CA ILE A 157 -17.17 -21.06 14.37
C ILE A 157 -18.38 -20.12 14.37
N GLU A 158 -18.76 -19.58 15.52
CA GLU A 158 -19.81 -18.56 15.64
C GLU A 158 -19.45 -17.31 14.84
N LEU A 159 -18.20 -16.82 14.94
CA LEU A 159 -17.76 -15.69 14.12
C LEU A 159 -17.84 -16.01 12.61
N PHE A 160 -17.48 -17.22 12.20
CA PHE A 160 -17.59 -17.68 10.81
C PHE A 160 -19.05 -17.72 10.32
N GLU A 161 -20.00 -18.04 11.19
CA GLU A 161 -21.43 -18.18 10.85
C GLU A 161 -22.20 -16.85 10.95
N ASP A 162 -21.95 -16.05 12.00
CA ASP A 162 -22.71 -14.86 12.36
C ASP A 162 -22.14 -13.57 11.76
N ASP A 163 -20.81 -13.43 11.66
CA ASP A 163 -20.12 -12.28 11.07
C ASP A 163 -19.00 -12.70 10.10
N PRO A 164 -19.37 -13.32 8.97
CA PRO A 164 -18.42 -13.94 8.06
C PRO A 164 -17.44 -12.95 7.42
N ILE A 165 -17.81 -11.68 7.27
CA ILE A 165 -16.91 -10.67 6.70
C ILE A 165 -15.82 -10.27 7.72
N GLU A 166 -16.17 -10.14 8.99
CA GLU A 166 -15.17 -9.88 10.04
C GLU A 166 -14.25 -11.08 10.24
N PHE A 167 -14.76 -12.32 10.15
CA PHE A 167 -13.91 -13.52 10.12
C PHE A 167 -12.83 -13.43 9.02
N VAL A 168 -13.24 -13.09 7.78
CA VAL A 168 -12.31 -12.98 6.64
C VAL A 168 -11.29 -11.86 6.84
N ARG A 169 -11.72 -10.67 7.30
CA ARG A 169 -10.83 -9.53 7.52
C ARG A 169 -9.79 -9.82 8.59
N ARG A 170 -10.22 -10.40 9.73
CA ARG A 170 -9.36 -10.80 10.83
C ARG A 170 -8.25 -11.75 10.39
N ASP A 171 -8.62 -12.81 9.66
CA ASP A 171 -7.66 -13.80 9.20
C ASP A 171 -6.68 -13.28 8.13
N LEU A 172 -7.15 -12.46 7.19
CA LEU A 172 -6.34 -11.97 6.06
C LEU A 172 -5.51 -10.72 6.37
N GLU A 173 -6.02 -9.79 7.17
CA GLU A 173 -5.39 -8.50 7.46
C GLU A 173 -4.54 -8.54 8.73
N GLY A 174 -4.65 -9.61 9.52
CA GLY A 174 -3.84 -9.82 10.71
C GLY A 174 -4.15 -8.86 11.85
N SER A 175 -5.38 -8.31 11.88
CA SER A 175 -5.91 -7.59 13.05
C SER A 175 -6.14 -8.50 14.26
N ASP A 176 -5.97 -9.82 14.10
CA ASP A 176 -5.94 -10.87 15.13
C ASP A 176 -4.70 -10.84 16.03
N ILE A 177 -4.24 -9.65 16.44
CA ILE A 177 -3.04 -9.49 17.26
C ILE A 177 -3.20 -10.20 18.63
N ASP A 178 -4.45 -10.45 19.07
CA ASP A 178 -4.75 -11.03 20.38
C ASP A 178 -5.53 -12.37 20.34
N THR A 179 -5.46 -13.16 19.25
CA THR A 179 -6.08 -14.50 19.22
C THR A 179 -5.14 -15.61 19.69
N ARG A 180 -5.70 -16.66 20.30
CA ARG A 180 -4.96 -17.84 20.75
C ARG A 180 -4.15 -18.50 19.64
N ARG A 181 -4.78 -18.72 18.48
CA ARG A 181 -4.15 -19.31 17.30
C ARG A 181 -2.94 -18.51 16.86
N ARG A 182 -3.05 -17.18 16.87
CA ARG A 182 -1.96 -16.29 16.48
C ARG A 182 -0.83 -16.31 17.50
N ALA A 183 -1.13 -16.15 18.79
CA ALA A 183 -0.14 -16.18 19.86
C ALA A 183 0.64 -17.51 19.89
N CYS A 184 -0.05 -18.64 19.71
CA CYS A 184 0.57 -19.96 19.60
C CYS A 184 1.44 -20.09 18.35
N THR A 185 0.98 -19.58 17.21
CA THR A 185 1.75 -19.58 15.96
C THR A 185 3.02 -18.76 16.09
N ASP A 186 2.96 -17.59 16.73
CA ASP A 186 4.11 -16.74 16.93
C ASP A 186 5.09 -17.32 17.95
N PHE A 187 4.61 -18.00 18.99
CA PHE A 187 5.47 -18.78 19.88
C PHE A 187 6.14 -19.95 19.16
N LEU A 188 5.38 -20.71 18.35
CA LEU A 188 5.90 -21.80 17.53
C LEU A 188 7.00 -21.32 16.57
N LYS A 189 6.85 -20.14 15.95
CA LYS A 189 7.89 -19.53 15.11
C LYS A 189 9.17 -19.24 15.90
N VAL A 190 9.06 -18.82 17.17
CA VAL A 190 10.23 -18.61 18.03
C VAL A 190 10.94 -19.94 18.29
N LEU A 191 10.21 -20.98 18.68
CA LEU A 191 10.75 -22.32 18.92
C LEU A 191 11.42 -22.89 17.66
N LYS A 192 10.76 -22.71 16.51
CA LYS A 192 11.25 -23.15 15.20
C LYS A 192 12.61 -22.54 14.85
N ARG A 193 12.83 -21.26 15.16
CA ARG A 193 14.12 -20.60 14.94
C ARG A 193 15.25 -21.17 15.81
N LYS A 194 14.94 -21.81 16.94
CA LYS A 194 15.92 -22.42 17.85
C LYS A 194 16.23 -23.87 17.49
N ASN A 195 15.21 -24.65 17.11
CA ASN A 195 15.37 -26.06 16.78
C ASN A 195 14.44 -26.48 15.64
N LEU A 196 14.76 -26.03 14.42
CA LEU A 196 13.94 -26.23 13.22
C LEU A 196 13.70 -27.71 12.91
N VAL A 197 14.75 -28.52 12.93
CA VAL A 197 14.70 -29.91 12.44
C VAL A 197 13.81 -30.78 13.32
N GLU A 198 14.10 -30.79 14.61
CA GLU A 198 13.39 -31.65 15.56
C GLU A 198 11.93 -31.24 15.71
N LEU A 199 11.67 -29.93 15.83
CA LEU A 199 10.31 -29.41 15.89
C LEU A 199 9.52 -29.83 14.64
N THR A 200 10.11 -29.68 13.45
CA THR A 200 9.44 -30.05 12.20
C THR A 200 9.12 -31.54 12.15
N GLN A 201 10.05 -32.41 12.57
CA GLN A 201 9.82 -33.86 12.57
C GLN A 201 8.67 -34.27 13.50
N ILE A 202 8.62 -33.71 14.71
CA ILE A 202 7.53 -33.96 15.67
C ILE A 202 6.21 -33.43 15.11
N SER A 203 6.20 -32.19 14.61
CA SER A 203 5.02 -31.57 14.02
C SER A 203 4.47 -32.37 12.84
N VAL A 204 5.32 -32.83 11.92
CA VAL A 204 4.90 -33.65 10.77
C VAL A 204 4.26 -34.96 11.24
N SER A 205 4.84 -35.64 12.24
CA SER A 205 4.24 -36.85 12.81
C SER A 205 2.85 -36.59 13.40
N LEU A 206 2.66 -35.48 14.12
CA LEU A 206 1.37 -35.09 14.68
C LEU A 206 0.35 -34.76 13.58
N ILE A 207 0.77 -34.01 12.55
CA ILE A 207 -0.06 -33.68 11.39
C ILE A 207 -0.54 -34.96 10.68
N THR A 208 0.35 -35.94 10.45
CA THR A 208 -0.03 -37.23 9.87
C THR A 208 -1.05 -37.96 10.73
N ASN A 209 -0.91 -37.95 12.06
CA ASN A 209 -1.87 -38.56 12.97
C ASN A 209 -3.25 -37.89 12.87
N PHE A 210 -3.32 -36.55 12.84
CA PHE A 210 -4.58 -35.83 12.69
C PHE A 210 -5.26 -36.09 11.34
N LEU A 211 -4.51 -36.15 10.26
CA LEU A 211 -5.03 -36.52 8.94
C LEU A 211 -5.58 -37.96 8.92
N ASN A 212 -4.96 -38.88 9.67
CA ASN A 212 -5.47 -40.24 9.80
C ASN A 212 -6.76 -40.30 10.64
N LEU A 213 -6.86 -39.51 11.72
CA LEU A 213 -8.10 -39.39 12.51
C LEU A 213 -9.24 -38.81 11.67
N TYR A 214 -8.96 -37.80 10.86
CA TYR A 214 -9.92 -37.26 9.88
C TYR A 214 -10.41 -38.34 8.92
N LYS A 215 -9.51 -39.13 8.32
CA LYS A 215 -9.87 -40.19 7.36
C LYS A 215 -10.76 -41.29 7.93
N GLN A 216 -10.78 -41.48 9.24
CA GLN A 216 -11.64 -42.47 9.89
C GLN A 216 -13.12 -42.07 9.88
N ASP A 217 -13.41 -40.77 10.06
CA ASP A 217 -14.77 -40.22 10.00
C ASP A 217 -14.73 -38.74 9.59
N PRO A 218 -14.66 -38.45 8.27
CA PRO A 218 -14.52 -37.08 7.78
C PRO A 218 -15.63 -36.12 8.22
N VAL A 219 -16.83 -36.65 8.50
CA VAL A 219 -18.00 -35.84 8.84
C VAL A 219 -17.89 -35.30 10.27
N HIS A 220 -17.45 -36.12 11.23
CA HIS A 220 -17.32 -35.71 12.63
C HIS A 220 -15.91 -35.22 12.98
N ASN A 221 -14.88 -35.73 12.33
CA ASN A 221 -13.47 -35.44 12.64
C ASN A 221 -12.87 -34.31 11.77
N TRP A 222 -13.70 -33.47 11.15
CA TRP A 222 -13.24 -32.38 10.29
C TRP A 222 -12.29 -31.41 11.01
N LYS A 223 -12.49 -31.11 12.31
CA LYS A 223 -11.61 -30.24 13.11
C LYS A 223 -10.15 -30.70 13.12
N TYR A 224 -9.90 -32.02 13.02
CA TYR A 224 -8.53 -32.53 12.92
C TYR A 224 -7.86 -32.19 11.59
N LYS A 225 -8.62 -32.06 10.50
CA LYS A 225 -8.09 -31.64 9.21
C LYS A 225 -7.79 -30.14 9.17
N ASP A 226 -8.66 -29.29 9.72
CA ASP A 226 -8.39 -27.86 9.93
C ASP A 226 -7.09 -27.70 10.76
N LEU A 227 -6.99 -28.36 11.91
CA LEU A 227 -5.81 -28.32 12.76
C LEU A 227 -4.54 -28.77 12.01
N ALA A 228 -4.63 -29.85 11.23
CA ALA A 228 -3.52 -30.35 10.43
C ALA A 228 -3.04 -29.33 9.39
N ILE A 229 -3.97 -28.69 8.66
CA ILE A 229 -3.64 -27.69 7.63
C ILE A 229 -3.07 -26.42 8.28
N TYR A 230 -3.71 -25.92 9.35
CA TYR A 230 -3.25 -24.73 10.06
C TYR A 230 -1.87 -24.94 10.68
N PHE A 231 -1.65 -26.08 11.33
CA PHE A 231 -0.35 -26.40 11.92
C PHE A 231 0.73 -26.58 10.85
N TYR A 232 0.40 -27.20 9.71
CA TYR A 232 1.30 -27.29 8.56
C TYR A 232 1.70 -25.90 8.04
N LEU A 233 0.74 -24.98 7.87
CA LEU A 233 1.02 -23.60 7.45
C LEU A 233 2.01 -22.91 8.42
N ALA A 234 1.79 -23.07 9.73
CA ALA A 234 2.63 -22.46 10.76
C ALA A 234 4.08 -22.97 10.75
N ILE A 235 4.31 -24.26 10.46
CA ILE A 235 5.66 -24.84 10.38
C ILE A 235 6.32 -24.61 9.02
N ALA A 236 5.55 -24.61 7.93
CA ALA A 236 6.07 -24.60 6.57
C ALA A 236 6.50 -23.20 6.10
N VAL A 237 5.88 -22.13 6.61
CA VAL A 237 6.20 -20.75 6.22
C VAL A 237 7.37 -20.21 7.07
N GLU A 238 8.49 -19.87 6.44
CA GLU A 238 9.62 -19.17 7.10
C GLU A 238 9.56 -17.65 6.89
N GLY A 239 9.14 -17.24 5.70
CA GLY A 239 9.00 -15.83 5.33
C GLY A 239 7.78 -15.61 4.45
N GLN A 240 6.98 -14.60 4.78
CA GLN A 240 5.77 -14.23 4.07
C GLN A 240 5.73 -12.72 3.85
N VAL A 241 5.28 -12.30 2.67
CA VAL A 241 4.96 -10.91 2.37
C VAL A 241 3.53 -10.92 1.84
N ILE A 242 2.59 -10.16 2.40
CA ILE A 242 1.17 -10.22 2.04
C ILE A 242 0.96 -10.18 0.51
N SER A 243 1.62 -9.23 -0.16
CA SER A 243 1.54 -9.06 -1.62
C SER A 243 2.11 -10.24 -2.43
N PHE A 244 3.17 -10.89 -1.96
CA PHE A 244 3.79 -12.03 -2.64
C PHE A 244 3.31 -13.39 -2.11
N GLY A 245 2.67 -13.49 -0.96
CA GLY A 245 2.39 -14.75 -0.28
C GLY A 245 3.65 -15.28 0.42
N CYS A 246 3.74 -16.60 0.56
CA CYS A 246 4.94 -17.25 1.07
C CYS A 246 6.10 -16.98 0.10
N VAL A 247 7.25 -16.59 0.64
CA VAL A 247 8.47 -16.39 -0.16
C VAL A 247 9.58 -17.35 0.24
N GLU A 248 9.60 -17.77 1.50
CA GLU A 248 10.54 -18.74 2.01
C GLU A 248 9.80 -19.84 2.76
N THR A 249 10.13 -21.08 2.41
CA THR A 249 9.56 -22.29 3.01
C THR A 249 10.60 -23.05 3.81
N ASN A 250 10.12 -23.78 4.81
CA ASN A 250 10.92 -24.73 5.57
C ASN A 250 11.40 -25.86 4.63
N ALA A 251 12.72 -26.08 4.58
CA ALA A 251 13.33 -27.06 3.69
C ALA A 251 13.05 -28.53 4.08
N TYR A 252 12.49 -28.78 5.26
CA TYR A 252 12.17 -30.11 5.78
C TYR A 252 10.75 -30.56 5.48
N VAL A 253 9.96 -29.77 4.73
CA VAL A 253 8.61 -30.13 4.28
C VAL A 253 8.45 -29.90 2.78
N ASP A 254 7.65 -30.73 2.12
CA ASP A 254 7.30 -30.55 0.71
C ASP A 254 5.87 -29.98 0.58
N VAL A 255 5.81 -28.68 0.27
CA VAL A 255 4.56 -27.92 0.09
C VAL A 255 3.77 -28.41 -1.12
N LEU A 256 4.44 -28.90 -2.16
CA LEU A 256 3.77 -29.38 -3.36
C LEU A 256 3.21 -30.78 -3.17
N GLU A 257 3.94 -31.65 -2.47
CA GLU A 257 3.46 -32.98 -2.07
C GLU A 257 2.24 -32.86 -1.15
N PHE A 258 2.32 -32.05 -0.09
CA PHE A 258 1.20 -31.82 0.82
C PHE A 258 -0.04 -31.29 0.09
N PHE A 259 0.16 -30.37 -0.87
CA PHE A 259 -0.93 -29.89 -1.74
C PHE A 259 -1.60 -31.04 -2.50
N LYS A 260 -0.82 -31.88 -3.19
CA LYS A 260 -1.34 -32.97 -4.02
C LYS A 260 -2.08 -34.03 -3.20
N GLU A 261 -1.57 -34.37 -2.03
CA GLU A 261 -2.11 -35.46 -1.22
C GLU A 261 -3.31 -35.05 -0.35
N ASN A 262 -3.32 -33.82 0.15
CA ASN A 262 -4.23 -33.43 1.23
C ASN A 262 -5.18 -32.28 0.88
N ILE A 263 -4.82 -31.43 -0.10
CA ILE A 263 -5.57 -30.20 -0.43
C ILE A 263 -6.29 -30.30 -1.77
N ALA A 264 -5.64 -30.83 -2.80
CA ALA A 264 -6.17 -30.84 -4.16
C ALA A 264 -7.52 -31.57 -4.28
N ILE A 265 -7.71 -32.64 -3.48
CA ILE A 265 -8.96 -33.40 -3.47
C ILE A 265 -10.14 -32.55 -2.97
N ASP A 266 -9.94 -31.76 -1.91
CA ASP A 266 -10.99 -30.92 -1.33
C ASP A 266 -11.43 -29.80 -2.29
N LEU A 267 -10.51 -29.31 -3.11
CA LEU A 267 -10.82 -28.30 -4.13
C LEU A 267 -11.59 -28.90 -5.32
N SER A 268 -11.36 -30.19 -5.62
CA SER A 268 -11.95 -30.86 -6.78
C SER A 268 -13.33 -31.45 -6.50
N GLU A 269 -13.63 -31.75 -5.23
CA GLU A 269 -14.91 -32.30 -4.82
C GLU A 269 -15.93 -31.17 -4.63
N PHE A 270 -16.92 -31.12 -5.52
CA PHE A 270 -18.06 -30.22 -5.40
C PHE A 270 -19.20 -30.81 -4.54
N ASP A 271 -18.91 -31.86 -3.78
CA ASP A 271 -19.92 -32.52 -2.95
C ASP A 271 -20.28 -31.61 -1.78
N SER A 272 -21.57 -31.34 -1.60
CA SER A 272 -22.12 -30.50 -0.52
C SER A 272 -21.90 -31.10 0.88
N LYS A 273 -21.06 -32.12 1.00
CA LYS A 273 -20.72 -32.85 2.22
C LYS A 273 -19.41 -32.40 2.85
N ILE A 274 -18.55 -31.69 2.11
CA ILE A 274 -17.33 -31.12 2.68
C ILE A 274 -17.72 -29.96 3.59
N ASN A 275 -17.18 -29.95 4.81
CA ASN A 275 -17.37 -28.85 5.74
C ASN A 275 -16.82 -27.54 5.12
N PRO A 276 -17.58 -26.44 5.08
CA PRO A 276 -17.15 -25.16 4.49
C PRO A 276 -15.80 -24.65 5.00
N ILE A 277 -15.46 -24.89 6.27
CA ILE A 277 -14.19 -24.47 6.86
C ILE A 277 -13.00 -25.20 6.21
N ILE A 278 -13.13 -26.51 5.97
CA ILE A 278 -12.09 -27.29 5.27
C ILE A 278 -11.88 -26.78 3.85
N LEU A 279 -12.97 -26.39 3.18
CA LEU A 279 -12.85 -25.80 1.85
C LEU A 279 -12.16 -24.43 1.89
N VAL A 280 -12.45 -23.61 2.91
CA VAL A 280 -11.75 -22.34 3.17
C VAL A 280 -10.28 -22.57 3.46
N ASP A 281 -9.92 -23.57 4.26
CA ASP A 281 -8.53 -23.94 4.55
C ASP A 281 -7.77 -24.37 3.29
N ALA A 282 -8.43 -25.16 2.42
CA ALA A 282 -7.87 -25.57 1.15
C ALA A 282 -7.63 -24.37 0.21
N ILE A 283 -8.58 -23.42 0.14
CA ILE A 283 -8.42 -22.19 -0.65
C ILE A 283 -7.32 -21.31 -0.04
N LYS A 284 -7.27 -21.17 1.29
CA LYS A 284 -6.26 -20.42 2.04
C LYS A 284 -4.86 -21.00 1.84
N TYR A 285 -4.72 -22.32 1.74
CA TYR A 285 -3.46 -22.97 1.39
C TYR A 285 -2.94 -22.46 0.04
N ILE A 286 -3.81 -22.38 -0.97
CA ILE A 286 -3.48 -21.83 -2.29
C ILE A 286 -3.15 -20.35 -2.19
N TYR A 287 -3.93 -19.58 -1.43
CA TYR A 287 -3.62 -18.18 -1.15
C TYR A 287 -2.19 -18.05 -0.62
N VAL A 288 -1.79 -18.79 0.42
CA VAL A 288 -0.47 -18.67 1.04
C VAL A 288 0.65 -19.14 0.12
N PHE A 289 0.51 -20.31 -0.51
CA PHE A 289 1.59 -21.00 -1.25
C PHE A 289 1.53 -20.82 -2.77
N ARG A 290 0.75 -19.88 -3.30
CA ARG A 290 0.58 -19.64 -4.75
C ARG A 290 1.89 -19.57 -5.55
N ASN A 291 2.97 -19.03 -4.97
CA ASN A 291 4.27 -18.98 -5.64
C ASN A 291 5.04 -20.32 -5.62
N GLN A 292 4.80 -21.16 -4.62
CA GLN A 292 5.46 -22.45 -4.42
C GLN A 292 4.78 -23.57 -5.21
N VAL A 293 3.45 -23.53 -5.32
CA VAL A 293 2.65 -24.53 -6.06
C VAL A 293 2.94 -24.51 -7.57
N GLY A 294 3.30 -23.36 -8.12
CA GLY A 294 3.73 -23.18 -9.52
C GLY A 294 2.57 -22.98 -10.51
N LYS A 295 2.85 -22.27 -11.61
CA LYS A 295 1.83 -21.78 -12.58
C LYS A 295 0.92 -22.88 -13.13
N GLU A 296 1.47 -24.04 -13.50
CA GLU A 296 0.70 -25.13 -14.12
C GLU A 296 -0.31 -25.76 -13.17
N ASN A 297 0.09 -26.00 -11.91
CA ASN A 297 -0.84 -26.50 -10.89
C ASN A 297 -1.90 -25.44 -10.57
N ILE A 298 -1.52 -24.17 -10.43
CA ILE A 298 -2.49 -23.08 -10.22
C ILE A 298 -3.50 -22.98 -11.36
N LYS A 299 -3.08 -23.16 -12.62
CA LYS A 299 -3.99 -23.20 -13.78
C LYS A 299 -5.06 -24.28 -13.66
N THR A 300 -4.72 -25.45 -13.13
CA THR A 300 -5.69 -26.53 -12.89
C THR A 300 -6.70 -26.19 -11.79
N ILE A 301 -6.37 -25.25 -10.89
CA ILE A 301 -7.21 -24.84 -9.76
C ILE A 301 -8.17 -23.70 -10.12
N LEU A 302 -7.80 -22.84 -11.08
CA LEU A 302 -8.61 -21.69 -11.49
C LEU A 302 -10.09 -22.02 -11.80
N PRO A 303 -10.42 -23.12 -12.50
CA PRO A 303 -11.83 -23.49 -12.72
C PRO A 303 -12.59 -23.78 -11.42
N PHE A 304 -11.95 -24.40 -10.42
CA PHE A 304 -12.59 -24.67 -9.13
C PHE A 304 -12.87 -23.37 -8.36
N LEU A 305 -11.90 -22.46 -8.32
CA LEU A 305 -12.10 -21.12 -7.73
C LEU A 305 -13.27 -20.39 -8.41
N ALA A 306 -13.35 -20.45 -9.74
CA ALA A 306 -14.46 -19.87 -10.49
C ALA A 306 -15.82 -20.46 -10.09
N THR A 307 -15.90 -21.77 -9.87
CA THR A 307 -17.11 -22.46 -9.42
C THR A 307 -17.46 -22.10 -7.98
N PHE A 308 -16.49 -21.90 -7.09
CA PHE A 308 -16.76 -21.46 -5.71
C PHE A 308 -17.37 -20.07 -5.61
N LEU A 309 -17.27 -19.24 -6.65
CA LEU A 309 -18.01 -17.97 -6.75
C LEU A 309 -19.52 -18.17 -6.93
N THR A 310 -20.00 -19.40 -7.11
CA THR A 310 -21.43 -19.74 -7.11
C THR A 310 -21.86 -20.50 -5.86
N ASN A 311 -20.98 -20.63 -4.86
CA ASN A 311 -21.31 -21.25 -3.57
C ASN A 311 -22.21 -20.31 -2.73
N ASP A 312 -23.07 -20.88 -1.88
CA ASP A 312 -23.94 -20.09 -1.00
C ASP A 312 -23.25 -19.61 0.28
N ASN A 313 -22.19 -20.31 0.72
CA ASN A 313 -21.44 -19.94 1.92
C ASN A 313 -20.59 -18.67 1.68
N TYR A 314 -20.80 -17.67 2.55
CA TYR A 314 -20.18 -16.35 2.45
C TYR A 314 -18.65 -16.41 2.43
N VAL A 315 -18.07 -17.15 3.37
CA VAL A 315 -16.64 -17.22 3.57
C VAL A 315 -15.96 -17.94 2.39
N VAL A 316 -16.57 -19.03 1.90
CA VAL A 316 -16.04 -19.81 0.75
C VAL A 316 -15.90 -18.95 -0.51
N TYR A 317 -16.97 -18.28 -0.95
CA TYR A 317 -16.88 -17.49 -2.17
C TYR A 317 -15.98 -16.27 -2.00
N THR A 318 -15.90 -15.71 -0.78
CA THR A 318 -15.05 -14.56 -0.49
C THR A 318 -13.58 -14.96 -0.54
N TYR A 319 -13.19 -16.06 0.11
CA TYR A 319 -11.84 -16.60 0.01
C TYR A 319 -11.47 -16.99 -1.42
N SER A 320 -12.41 -17.52 -2.19
CA SER A 320 -12.18 -17.81 -3.60
C SER A 320 -11.88 -16.55 -4.39
N ALA A 321 -12.66 -15.48 -4.21
CA ALA A 321 -12.45 -14.18 -4.85
C ALA A 321 -11.08 -13.59 -4.47
N VAL A 322 -10.75 -13.55 -3.18
CA VAL A 322 -9.46 -13.09 -2.66
C VAL A 322 -8.30 -13.87 -3.29
N THR A 323 -8.41 -15.20 -3.31
CA THR A 323 -7.36 -16.08 -3.83
C THR A 323 -7.17 -15.88 -5.33
N LEU A 324 -8.27 -15.76 -6.08
CA LEU A 324 -8.24 -15.44 -7.50
C LEU A 324 -7.55 -14.10 -7.76
N GLU A 325 -7.89 -13.05 -7.00
CA GLU A 325 -7.22 -11.75 -7.09
C GLU A 325 -5.71 -11.87 -6.87
N ARG A 326 -5.30 -12.56 -5.79
CA ARG A 326 -3.89 -12.72 -5.45
C ARG A 326 -3.11 -13.55 -6.47
N ILE A 327 -3.73 -14.58 -7.05
CA ILE A 327 -3.14 -15.36 -8.15
C ILE A 327 -2.91 -14.46 -9.38
N LEU A 328 -3.92 -13.67 -9.77
CA LEU A 328 -3.80 -12.74 -10.91
C LEU A 328 -2.81 -11.59 -10.62
N SER A 329 -2.50 -11.33 -9.36
CA SER A 329 -1.52 -10.34 -8.91
C SER A 329 -0.09 -10.88 -8.77
N MET A 330 0.14 -12.19 -8.96
CA MET A 330 1.47 -12.78 -8.93
C MET A 330 2.40 -12.17 -10.00
N ARG A 331 3.66 -11.94 -9.63
CA ARG A 331 4.70 -11.34 -10.49
C ARG A 331 5.85 -12.32 -10.69
N GLU A 332 6.54 -12.23 -11.83
CA GLU A 332 7.68 -13.11 -12.15
C GLU A 332 8.81 -13.03 -11.11
N SER A 333 9.00 -11.86 -10.49
CA SER A 333 9.93 -11.64 -9.40
C SER A 333 9.51 -10.43 -8.55
N ARG A 334 10.14 -10.26 -7.38
CA ARG A 334 9.91 -9.09 -6.50
C ARG A 334 10.21 -7.75 -7.17
N THR A 335 11.09 -7.74 -8.17
CA THR A 335 11.50 -6.52 -8.88
C THR A 335 10.86 -6.38 -10.26
N SER A 336 10.13 -7.40 -10.73
CA SER A 336 9.52 -7.41 -12.06
C SER A 336 8.14 -6.76 -12.05
N ASN A 337 7.89 -5.90 -13.03
CA ASN A 337 6.57 -5.34 -13.28
C ASN A 337 5.63 -6.29 -14.04
N LYS A 338 6.11 -7.45 -14.48
CA LYS A 338 5.33 -8.42 -15.25
C LYS A 338 4.56 -9.39 -14.36
N PHE A 339 3.31 -9.62 -14.72
CA PHE A 339 2.46 -10.62 -14.06
C PHE A 339 2.75 -12.02 -14.59
N ILE A 340 2.58 -13.03 -13.74
CA ILE A 340 2.69 -14.44 -14.13
C ILE A 340 1.49 -14.85 -14.99
N PHE A 341 0.30 -14.36 -14.65
CA PHE A 341 -0.93 -14.56 -15.43
C PHE A 341 -1.16 -13.36 -16.35
N GLU A 342 -1.36 -13.65 -17.63
CA GLU A 342 -1.53 -12.64 -18.66
C GLU A 342 -2.92 -12.72 -19.29
N LYS A 343 -3.26 -11.75 -20.14
CA LYS A 343 -4.53 -11.67 -20.87
C LYS A 343 -4.96 -13.00 -21.49
N GLN A 344 -4.03 -13.73 -22.11
CA GLN A 344 -4.29 -15.02 -22.76
C GLN A 344 -4.81 -16.09 -21.79
N ASP A 345 -4.41 -16.04 -20.52
CA ASP A 345 -4.83 -16.99 -19.49
C ASP A 345 -6.28 -16.74 -19.03
N LEU A 346 -6.90 -15.60 -19.37
CA LEU A 346 -8.28 -15.25 -19.00
C LEU A 346 -9.28 -15.23 -20.17
N VAL A 347 -8.84 -15.54 -21.39
CA VAL A 347 -9.73 -15.56 -22.57
C VAL A 347 -10.85 -16.59 -22.36
N GLY A 348 -12.10 -16.15 -22.49
CA GLY A 348 -13.29 -16.99 -22.27
C GLY A 348 -13.70 -17.15 -20.80
N ALA A 349 -12.80 -16.90 -19.84
CA ALA A 349 -13.09 -17.01 -18.41
C ALA A 349 -13.50 -15.67 -17.76
N ALA A 350 -12.98 -14.54 -18.27
CA ALA A 350 -13.18 -13.24 -17.64
C ALA A 350 -14.66 -12.82 -17.50
N GLU A 351 -15.47 -13.03 -18.54
CA GLU A 351 -16.90 -12.65 -18.54
C GLU A 351 -17.72 -13.46 -17.52
N PRO A 352 -17.66 -14.82 -17.49
CA PRO A 352 -18.30 -15.61 -16.45
C PRO A 352 -17.87 -15.24 -15.03
N LEU A 353 -16.57 -15.02 -14.80
CA LEU A 353 -16.04 -14.64 -13.49
C LEU A 353 -16.61 -13.30 -13.01
N ILE A 354 -16.54 -12.26 -13.84
CA ILE A 354 -17.08 -10.94 -13.52
C ILE A 354 -18.59 -11.01 -13.30
N THR A 355 -19.31 -11.78 -14.12
CA THR A 355 -20.76 -11.96 -13.98
C THR A 355 -21.13 -12.60 -12.64
N ASN A 356 -20.42 -13.65 -12.22
CA ASN A 356 -20.66 -14.29 -10.93
C ASN A 356 -20.32 -13.36 -9.76
N LEU A 357 -19.22 -12.60 -9.84
CA LEU A 357 -18.87 -11.61 -8.82
C LEU A 357 -19.93 -10.51 -8.70
N PHE A 358 -20.46 -10.00 -9.81
CA PHE A 358 -21.58 -9.04 -9.76
C PHE A 358 -22.84 -9.65 -9.16
N LYS A 359 -23.17 -10.91 -9.47
CA LYS A 359 -24.31 -11.59 -8.84
C LYS A 359 -24.14 -11.70 -7.32
N LEU A 360 -22.93 -11.98 -6.84
CA LEU A 360 -22.65 -12.03 -5.40
C LEU A 360 -22.80 -10.64 -4.75
N ILE A 361 -22.25 -9.59 -5.36
CA ILE A 361 -22.40 -8.20 -4.88
C ILE A 361 -23.87 -7.77 -4.83
N LEU A 362 -24.64 -8.15 -5.84
CA LEU A 362 -26.06 -7.80 -5.96
C LEU A 362 -26.99 -8.80 -5.27
N LYS A 363 -26.46 -9.81 -4.56
CA LYS A 363 -27.25 -10.85 -3.88
C LYS A 363 -28.16 -10.21 -2.81
N ASP A 364 -27.63 -9.21 -2.09
CA ASP A 364 -28.40 -8.38 -1.16
C ASP A 364 -28.18 -6.89 -1.46
N SER A 365 -29.08 -6.32 -2.26
CA SER A 365 -29.14 -4.89 -2.57
C SER A 365 -30.19 -4.15 -1.74
N SER A 366 -30.61 -4.70 -0.59
CA SER A 366 -31.68 -4.12 0.23
C SER A 366 -31.29 -2.78 0.84
N LYS A 367 -29.99 -2.62 1.17
CA LYS A 367 -29.42 -1.39 1.70
C LYS A 367 -28.05 -1.10 1.09
N PRO A 368 -27.64 0.18 0.97
CA PRO A 368 -26.31 0.58 0.50
C PRO A 368 -25.17 -0.14 1.24
N GLU A 369 -25.29 -0.27 2.56
CA GLU A 369 -24.21 -0.78 3.40
C GLU A 369 -24.01 -2.27 3.23
N LYS A 370 -25.09 -3.01 2.95
CA LYS A 370 -25.02 -4.45 2.66
C LYS A 370 -24.48 -4.73 1.27
N LEU A 371 -24.87 -3.94 0.26
CA LEU A 371 -24.31 -4.06 -1.09
C LEU A 371 -22.78 -3.82 -1.09
N ALA A 372 -22.32 -2.81 -0.35
CA ALA A 372 -20.91 -2.44 -0.26
C ALA A 372 -20.10 -3.21 0.79
N GLU A 373 -20.68 -4.22 1.45
CA GLU A 373 -20.07 -4.88 2.61
C GLU A 373 -18.75 -5.59 2.27
N ASN A 374 -18.70 -6.28 1.12
CA ASN A 374 -17.60 -7.16 0.74
C ASN A 374 -16.68 -6.52 -0.31
N GLU A 375 -15.62 -5.83 0.14
CA GLU A 375 -14.66 -5.18 -0.75
C GLU A 375 -13.85 -6.16 -1.61
N PHE A 376 -13.70 -7.42 -1.17
CA PHE A 376 -12.87 -8.41 -1.85
C PHE A 376 -13.47 -8.82 -3.20
N LEU A 377 -14.81 -8.85 -3.30
CA LEU A 377 -15.50 -9.13 -4.57
C LEU A 377 -15.19 -8.04 -5.61
N MET A 378 -15.34 -6.77 -5.23
CA MET A 378 -15.08 -5.65 -6.13
C MET A 378 -13.58 -5.54 -6.50
N LYS A 379 -12.68 -5.80 -5.54
CA LYS A 379 -11.24 -5.88 -5.80
C LYS A 379 -10.91 -6.96 -6.84
N SER A 380 -11.58 -8.10 -6.77
CA SER A 380 -11.44 -9.19 -7.74
C SER A 380 -11.92 -8.79 -9.13
N ILE A 381 -13.07 -8.11 -9.24
CA ILE A 381 -13.58 -7.56 -10.51
C ILE A 381 -12.55 -6.60 -11.11
N TYR A 382 -12.09 -5.62 -10.32
CA TYR A 382 -11.03 -4.70 -10.73
C TYR A 382 -9.82 -5.46 -11.30
N LYS A 383 -9.34 -6.47 -10.57
CA LYS A 383 -8.14 -7.20 -10.96
C LYS A 383 -8.32 -7.99 -12.26
N ILE A 384 -9.47 -8.66 -12.42
CA ILE A 384 -9.81 -9.38 -13.65
C ILE A 384 -9.86 -8.40 -14.84
N CYS A 385 -10.51 -7.24 -14.68
CA CYS A 385 -10.53 -6.21 -15.72
C CYS A 385 -9.13 -5.68 -16.08
N SER A 386 -8.23 -5.59 -15.10
CA SER A 386 -6.83 -5.17 -15.33
C SER A 386 -6.00 -6.17 -16.12
N ILE A 387 -6.26 -7.47 -15.99
CA ILE A 387 -5.53 -8.52 -16.74
C ILE A 387 -6.19 -8.78 -18.10
N ALA A 388 -7.52 -8.84 -18.16
CA ALA A 388 -8.28 -9.10 -19.38
C ALA A 388 -8.13 -8.00 -20.44
N GLN A 389 -8.00 -6.74 -20.01
CA GLN A 389 -7.77 -5.60 -20.91
C GLN A 389 -8.82 -5.53 -22.04
N ASP A 390 -8.36 -5.46 -23.29
CA ASP A 390 -9.18 -5.43 -24.50
C ASP A 390 -9.84 -6.77 -24.83
N SER A 391 -9.54 -7.88 -24.13
CA SER A 391 -10.24 -9.17 -24.37
C SER A 391 -11.72 -9.13 -23.99
N LEU A 392 -12.13 -8.15 -23.16
CA LEU A 392 -13.53 -7.97 -22.77
C LEU A 392 -14.38 -7.44 -23.93
N ASN A 393 -13.80 -6.81 -24.96
CA ASN A 393 -14.53 -6.33 -26.14
C ASN A 393 -15.84 -5.59 -25.77
N VAL A 394 -16.97 -6.02 -26.33
CA VAL A 394 -18.31 -5.45 -26.10
C VAL A 394 -18.76 -5.59 -24.64
N PHE A 395 -18.33 -6.64 -23.95
CA PHE A 395 -18.67 -6.88 -22.54
C PHE A 395 -18.11 -5.79 -21.61
N SER A 396 -17.01 -5.11 -21.98
CA SER A 396 -16.47 -3.98 -21.18
C SER A 396 -17.51 -2.86 -20.97
N ASN A 397 -18.39 -2.61 -21.94
CA ASN A 397 -19.45 -1.62 -21.79
C ASN A 397 -20.56 -2.07 -20.82
N ILE A 398 -20.81 -3.39 -20.73
CA ILE A 398 -21.75 -3.96 -19.77
C ILE A 398 -21.17 -3.82 -18.35
N VAL A 399 -19.89 -4.16 -18.18
CA VAL A 399 -19.16 -3.98 -16.92
C VAL A 399 -19.19 -2.52 -16.46
N LEU A 400 -18.87 -1.58 -17.36
CA LEU A 400 -18.88 -0.15 -17.05
C LEU A 400 -20.25 0.33 -16.55
N LYS A 401 -21.34 -0.08 -17.22
CA LYS A 401 -22.70 0.29 -16.81
C LYS A 401 -23.06 -0.30 -15.45
N GLN A 402 -22.73 -1.57 -15.20
CA GLN A 402 -23.01 -2.22 -13.92
C GLN A 402 -22.29 -1.55 -12.76
N LEU A 403 -21.02 -1.15 -12.95
CA LEU A 403 -20.24 -0.43 -11.93
C LEU A 403 -20.86 0.92 -11.58
N ILE A 404 -21.36 1.65 -12.57
CA ILE A 404 -22.03 2.94 -12.38
C ILE A 404 -23.37 2.77 -11.67
N GLU A 405 -24.13 1.73 -12.00
CA GLU A 405 -25.36 1.36 -11.30
C GLU A 405 -25.09 1.05 -9.83
N ILE A 406 -24.04 0.28 -9.53
CA ILE A 406 -23.60 -0.01 -8.15
C ILE A 406 -23.30 1.30 -7.40
N LEU A 407 -22.50 2.20 -7.97
CA LEU A 407 -22.24 3.52 -7.35
C LEU A 407 -23.53 4.31 -7.10
N THR A 408 -24.48 4.25 -8.03
CA THR A 408 -25.78 4.94 -7.90
C THR A 408 -26.62 4.35 -6.77
N LEU A 409 -26.53 3.04 -6.52
CA LEU A 409 -27.22 2.38 -5.42
C LEU A 409 -26.58 2.72 -4.05
N ILE A 410 -25.27 2.83 -3.98
CA ILE A 410 -24.57 3.08 -2.70
C ILE A 410 -24.41 4.56 -2.34
N LYS A 411 -24.67 5.49 -3.27
CA LYS A 411 -24.43 6.93 -3.06
C LYS A 411 -25.21 7.53 -1.88
N SER A 412 -26.35 6.94 -1.50
CA SER A 412 -27.17 7.45 -0.39
C SER A 412 -26.54 7.18 0.98
N ASN A 413 -25.66 6.18 1.09
CA ASN A 413 -24.80 5.96 2.25
C ASN A 413 -23.52 5.19 1.86
N PRO A 414 -22.46 5.88 1.40
CA PRO A 414 -21.17 5.26 1.10
C PRO A 414 -20.51 4.76 2.41
N SER A 415 -20.67 3.46 2.72
CA SER A 415 -20.22 2.90 4.01
C SER A 415 -18.82 2.29 3.99
N ASN A 416 -18.39 1.67 2.88
CA ASN A 416 -17.12 0.96 2.77
C ASN A 416 -16.16 1.66 1.78
N PRO A 417 -15.11 2.36 2.27
CA PRO A 417 -14.21 3.13 1.43
C PRO A 417 -13.35 2.27 0.50
N ARG A 418 -13.01 1.04 0.89
CA ARG A 418 -12.26 0.11 0.04
C ARG A 418 -13.13 -0.40 -1.11
N PHE A 419 -14.39 -0.77 -0.83
CA PHE A 419 -15.33 -1.16 -1.87
C PHE A 419 -15.54 -0.02 -2.89
N THR A 420 -15.80 1.21 -2.41
CA THR A 420 -15.94 2.39 -3.28
C THR A 420 -14.68 2.62 -4.10
N HIS A 421 -13.50 2.57 -3.48
CA HIS A 421 -12.23 2.75 -4.16
C HIS A 421 -12.05 1.74 -5.31
N TYR A 422 -12.20 0.44 -5.03
CA TYR A 422 -12.05 -0.60 -6.06
C TYR A 422 -13.14 -0.53 -7.13
N THR A 423 -14.34 -0.01 -6.81
CA THR A 423 -15.38 0.27 -7.81
C THR A 423 -14.88 1.34 -8.81
N PHE A 424 -14.31 2.43 -8.30
CA PHE A 424 -13.73 3.47 -9.16
C PHE A 424 -12.47 3.02 -9.90
N GLU A 425 -11.63 2.16 -9.32
CA GLU A 425 -10.51 1.54 -10.03
C GLU A 425 -11.00 0.63 -11.16
N ALA A 426 -12.05 -0.17 -10.93
CA ALA A 426 -12.70 -0.98 -11.95
C ALA A 426 -13.28 -0.13 -13.09
N ILE A 427 -13.87 1.04 -12.78
CA ILE A 427 -14.33 2.01 -13.80
C ILE A 427 -13.14 2.58 -14.55
N GLY A 428 -12.10 3.03 -13.84
CA GLY A 428 -10.89 3.63 -14.40
C GLY A 428 -10.18 2.70 -15.39
N ILE A 429 -10.00 1.43 -15.04
CA ILE A 429 -9.39 0.44 -15.93
C ILE A 429 -10.28 0.12 -17.15
N ASN A 430 -11.60 0.03 -16.98
CA ASN A 430 -12.51 -0.17 -18.12
C ASN A 430 -12.46 1.01 -19.09
N ILE A 431 -12.48 2.25 -18.59
CA ILE A 431 -12.34 3.46 -19.41
C ILE A 431 -10.98 3.43 -20.13
N LYS A 432 -9.89 3.16 -19.41
CA LYS A 432 -8.54 3.07 -19.99
C LYS A 432 -8.46 2.06 -21.13
N ASN A 433 -9.04 0.87 -20.95
CA ASN A 433 -9.03 -0.17 -21.98
C ASN A 433 -9.86 0.24 -23.21
N GLN A 434 -11.05 0.81 -23.02
CA GLN A 434 -11.89 1.29 -24.13
C GLN A 434 -11.26 2.47 -24.89
N LEU A 435 -10.52 3.33 -24.19
CA LEU A 435 -9.76 4.46 -24.76
C LEU A 435 -8.46 4.05 -25.47
N ALA A 436 -8.15 2.75 -25.55
CA ALA A 436 -7.17 2.26 -26.51
C ALA A 436 -7.60 2.61 -27.95
N ASP A 437 -8.91 2.56 -28.23
CA ASP A 437 -9.52 3.15 -29.41
C ASP A 437 -10.13 4.52 -29.08
N LYS A 438 -9.51 5.58 -29.60
CA LYS A 438 -9.93 6.97 -29.35
C LYS A 438 -11.32 7.31 -29.93
N SER A 439 -11.86 6.48 -30.82
CA SER A 439 -13.23 6.66 -31.32
C SER A 439 -14.30 6.49 -30.23
N ASN A 440 -13.98 5.77 -29.14
CA ASN A 440 -14.90 5.50 -28.05
C ASN A 440 -15.09 6.66 -27.06
N ILE A 441 -14.33 7.76 -27.16
CA ILE A 441 -14.37 8.87 -26.19
C ILE A 441 -15.80 9.38 -25.97
N ASN A 442 -16.52 9.71 -27.04
CA ASN A 442 -17.88 10.27 -26.92
C ASN A 442 -18.85 9.27 -26.30
N LYS A 443 -18.76 7.99 -26.67
CA LYS A 443 -19.59 6.92 -26.13
C LYS A 443 -19.37 6.73 -24.63
N ILE A 444 -18.12 6.80 -24.18
CA ILE A 444 -17.77 6.72 -22.76
C ILE A 444 -18.35 7.93 -22.00
N ILE A 445 -18.15 9.14 -22.54
CA ILE A 445 -18.69 10.37 -21.95
C ILE A 445 -20.22 10.27 -21.81
N GLU A 446 -20.93 9.90 -22.87
CA GLU A 446 -22.39 9.71 -22.85
C GLU A 446 -22.84 8.67 -21.80
N THR A 447 -22.01 7.65 -21.54
CA THR A 447 -22.33 6.60 -20.57
C THR A 447 -22.13 7.05 -19.12
N ILE A 448 -21.05 7.79 -18.82
CA ILE A 448 -20.67 8.09 -17.43
C ILE A 448 -21.16 9.47 -16.93
N MET A 449 -21.30 10.44 -17.84
CA MET A 449 -21.59 11.82 -17.46
C MET A 449 -22.90 12.00 -16.68
N PRO A 450 -24.02 11.33 -17.03
CA PRO A 450 -25.26 11.49 -16.27
C PRO A 450 -25.09 11.19 -14.78
N SER A 451 -24.40 10.09 -14.44
CA SER A 451 -24.15 9.69 -13.06
C SER A 451 -23.12 10.59 -12.38
N ILE A 452 -22.04 10.98 -13.08
CA ILE A 452 -21.06 11.92 -12.52
C ILE A 452 -21.72 13.26 -12.17
N LEU A 453 -22.53 13.83 -13.06
CA LEU A 453 -23.25 15.08 -12.80
C LEU A 453 -24.19 14.94 -11.60
N ASN A 454 -24.85 13.79 -11.48
CA ASN A 454 -25.71 13.50 -10.34
C ASN A 454 -24.90 13.41 -9.02
N PHE A 455 -23.74 12.74 -9.00
CA PHE A 455 -22.88 12.66 -7.81
C PHE A 455 -22.36 14.03 -7.37
N LEU A 456 -22.02 14.90 -8.33
CA LEU A 456 -21.60 16.27 -8.06
C LEU A 456 -22.77 17.14 -7.56
N ALA A 457 -23.96 16.98 -8.13
CA ALA A 457 -25.15 17.76 -7.74
C ALA A 457 -25.67 17.37 -6.35
N ASP A 458 -25.61 16.08 -6.01
CA ASP A 458 -26.00 15.55 -4.70
C ASP A 458 -24.90 15.77 -3.62
N ASP A 459 -23.76 16.37 -3.98
CA ASP A 459 -22.61 16.66 -3.11
C ASP A 459 -22.07 15.42 -2.35
N ILE A 460 -21.96 14.29 -3.05
CA ILE A 460 -21.45 13.03 -2.47
C ILE A 460 -19.93 13.12 -2.32
N THR A 461 -19.48 13.66 -1.19
CA THR A 461 -18.07 14.02 -0.93
C THR A 461 -17.07 12.87 -1.16
N GLU A 462 -17.50 11.64 -0.91
CA GLU A 462 -16.75 10.40 -1.08
C GLU A 462 -16.43 10.09 -2.54
N PHE A 463 -17.28 10.54 -3.47
CA PHE A 463 -17.20 10.22 -4.90
C PHE A 463 -16.61 11.36 -5.72
N ILE A 464 -16.66 12.60 -5.22
CA ILE A 464 -16.18 13.81 -5.91
C ILE A 464 -14.71 13.67 -6.36
N PRO A 465 -13.74 13.28 -5.51
CA PRO A 465 -12.35 13.11 -5.94
C PRO A 465 -12.18 12.09 -7.06
N TYR A 466 -12.90 10.97 -6.99
CA TYR A 466 -12.81 9.93 -8.01
C TYR A 466 -13.40 10.38 -9.34
N SER A 467 -14.54 11.08 -9.29
CA SER A 467 -15.21 11.63 -10.46
C SER A 467 -14.29 12.58 -11.22
N PHE A 468 -13.62 13.50 -10.53
CA PHE A 468 -12.65 14.41 -11.17
C PHE A 468 -11.42 13.68 -11.71
N GLN A 469 -10.94 12.61 -11.06
CA GLN A 469 -9.85 11.79 -11.60
C GLN A 469 -10.23 11.11 -12.92
N LEU A 470 -11.43 10.53 -13.00
CA LEU A 470 -11.93 9.90 -14.23
C LEU A 470 -12.09 10.93 -15.37
N LEU A 471 -12.72 12.08 -15.08
CA LEU A 471 -12.89 13.16 -16.06
C LEU A 471 -11.54 13.68 -16.55
N SER A 472 -10.59 13.89 -15.64
CA SER A 472 -9.22 14.30 -15.99
C SER A 472 -8.59 13.32 -16.97
N PHE A 473 -8.68 12.03 -16.69
CA PHE A 473 -8.10 10.99 -17.54
C PHE A 473 -8.70 10.97 -18.95
N ILE A 474 -10.01 11.19 -19.09
CA ILE A 474 -10.69 11.27 -20.39
C ILE A 474 -10.20 12.50 -21.17
N VAL A 475 -10.13 13.66 -20.52
CA VAL A 475 -9.65 14.90 -21.15
C VAL A 475 -8.20 14.74 -21.61
N GLU A 476 -7.34 14.17 -20.77
CA GLU A 476 -5.93 13.89 -21.07
C GLU A 476 -5.73 12.94 -22.25
N ASN A 477 -6.68 12.03 -22.47
CA ASN A 477 -6.64 11.07 -23.58
C ASN A 477 -7.36 11.54 -24.85
N THR A 478 -7.96 12.74 -24.82
CA THR A 478 -8.68 13.30 -25.97
C THR A 478 -7.71 13.94 -26.96
N PRO A 479 -7.56 13.41 -28.19
CA PRO A 479 -6.58 13.91 -29.16
C PRO A 479 -6.73 15.40 -29.45
N ASP A 480 -5.63 16.14 -29.63
CA ASP A 480 -5.63 17.61 -29.79
C ASP A 480 -6.54 18.13 -30.92
N ASN A 481 -6.72 17.35 -31.98
CA ASN A 481 -7.60 17.67 -33.11
C ASN A 481 -9.10 17.48 -32.82
N VAL A 482 -9.47 16.90 -31.68
CA VAL A 482 -10.86 16.69 -31.25
C VAL A 482 -11.22 17.75 -30.20
N SER A 483 -12.29 18.51 -30.44
CA SER A 483 -12.78 19.51 -29.50
C SER A 483 -13.22 18.90 -28.17
N LEU A 484 -13.13 19.70 -27.09
CA LEU A 484 -13.62 19.29 -25.78
C LEU A 484 -15.15 19.05 -25.83
N SER A 485 -15.62 17.98 -25.19
CA SER A 485 -17.05 17.70 -25.08
C SER A 485 -17.78 18.80 -24.33
N VAL A 486 -18.94 19.23 -24.85
CA VAL A 486 -19.82 20.23 -24.22
C VAL A 486 -20.20 19.80 -22.79
N GLN A 487 -20.42 18.51 -22.57
CA GLN A 487 -20.80 17.97 -21.26
C GLN A 487 -19.69 18.07 -20.21
N ILE A 488 -18.42 18.04 -20.63
CA ILE A 488 -17.26 18.25 -19.75
C ILE A 488 -17.01 19.76 -19.61
N ALA A 489 -17.12 20.51 -20.71
CA ALA A 489 -16.88 21.94 -20.76
C ALA A 489 -17.78 22.74 -19.79
N GLN A 490 -19.05 22.34 -19.63
CA GLN A 490 -19.96 22.98 -18.66
C GLN A 490 -19.50 22.90 -17.19
N LEU A 491 -18.60 21.97 -16.84
CA LEU A 491 -18.03 21.84 -15.50
C LEU A 491 -16.88 22.81 -15.23
N SER A 492 -16.36 23.50 -16.25
CA SER A 492 -15.21 24.41 -16.14
C SER A 492 -15.43 25.56 -15.16
N GLN A 493 -16.59 26.23 -15.22
CA GLN A 493 -16.92 27.36 -14.35
C GLN A 493 -17.31 26.92 -12.93
N PRO A 494 -18.20 25.92 -12.74
CA PRO A 494 -18.46 25.37 -11.40
C PRO A 494 -17.21 24.89 -10.67
N LEU A 495 -16.21 24.34 -11.38
CA LEU A 495 -14.94 23.92 -10.80
C LEU A 495 -14.20 25.05 -10.07
N LEU A 496 -14.37 26.31 -10.46
CA LEU A 496 -13.69 27.45 -9.85
C LEU A 496 -14.36 27.94 -8.56
N THR A 497 -15.50 27.36 -8.17
CA THR A 497 -16.19 27.76 -6.93
C THR A 497 -15.36 27.38 -5.69
N PRO A 498 -15.25 28.28 -4.69
CA PRO A 498 -14.40 28.03 -3.52
C PRO A 498 -14.71 26.74 -2.75
N SER A 499 -15.99 26.35 -2.65
CA SER A 499 -16.46 25.16 -1.93
C SER A 499 -15.81 23.87 -2.44
N VAL A 500 -15.61 23.75 -3.76
CA VAL A 500 -14.95 22.59 -4.39
C VAL A 500 -13.50 22.42 -3.92
N TRP A 501 -12.87 23.51 -3.44
CA TRP A 501 -11.47 23.58 -3.02
C TRP A 501 -11.30 23.76 -1.50
N GLU A 502 -12.31 23.44 -0.70
CA GLU A 502 -12.22 23.48 0.76
C GLU A 502 -11.69 22.18 1.35
N LEU A 503 -12.24 21.04 0.90
CA LEU A 503 -11.83 19.72 1.37
C LEU A 503 -10.46 19.33 0.81
N ARG A 504 -9.52 19.02 1.72
CA ARG A 504 -8.14 18.66 1.34
C ARG A 504 -8.08 17.42 0.45
N GLY A 505 -8.96 16.45 0.65
CA GLY A 505 -9.06 15.23 -0.17
C GLY A 505 -9.45 15.50 -1.63
N ASN A 506 -10.10 16.62 -1.93
CA ASN A 506 -10.53 16.97 -3.29
C ASN A 506 -9.41 17.63 -4.10
N ILE A 507 -8.51 18.36 -3.43
CA ILE A 507 -7.52 19.25 -4.05
C ILE A 507 -6.68 18.56 -5.14
N PRO A 508 -6.13 17.35 -4.94
CA PRO A 508 -5.33 16.71 -5.99
C PRO A 508 -6.15 16.39 -7.24
N ALA A 509 -7.39 15.93 -7.07
CA ALA A 509 -8.27 15.58 -8.17
C ALA A 509 -8.78 16.81 -8.95
N THR A 510 -9.18 17.87 -8.24
CA THR A 510 -9.64 19.12 -8.86
C THR A 510 -8.51 19.85 -9.57
N THR A 511 -7.29 19.81 -9.00
CA THR A 511 -6.07 20.31 -9.64
C THR A 511 -5.81 19.59 -10.96
N ARG A 512 -5.80 18.24 -10.94
CA ARG A 512 -5.60 17.45 -12.15
C ARG A 512 -6.64 17.78 -13.22
N PHE A 513 -7.91 17.94 -12.82
CA PHE A 513 -8.98 18.24 -13.76
C PHE A 513 -8.83 19.64 -14.37
N LEU A 514 -8.60 20.67 -13.54
CA LEU A 514 -8.34 22.03 -14.01
C LEU A 514 -7.14 22.10 -14.97
N VAL A 515 -6.04 21.44 -14.62
CA VAL A 515 -4.84 21.38 -15.47
C VAL A 515 -5.14 20.65 -16.79
N SER A 516 -5.93 19.58 -16.76
CA SER A 516 -6.32 18.87 -17.99
C SER A 516 -7.16 19.75 -18.93
N LEU A 517 -8.09 20.53 -18.38
CA LEU A 517 -8.92 21.48 -19.15
C LEU A 517 -8.06 22.58 -19.75
N LEU A 518 -7.17 23.21 -18.97
CA LEU A 518 -6.26 24.25 -19.44
C LEU A 518 -5.32 23.75 -20.55
N LYS A 519 -4.86 22.49 -20.46
CA LYS A 519 -4.02 21.90 -21.50
C LYS A 519 -4.78 21.60 -22.78
N LYS A 520 -6.06 21.25 -22.66
CA LYS A 520 -6.92 20.85 -23.78
C LYS A 520 -7.51 22.05 -24.53
N ASP A 521 -8.10 22.97 -23.79
CA ASP A 521 -8.73 24.17 -24.33
C ASP A 521 -8.61 25.31 -23.31
N PRO A 522 -7.52 26.10 -23.34
CA PRO A 522 -7.35 27.22 -22.43
C PRO A 522 -8.37 28.34 -22.66
N THR A 523 -9.03 28.38 -23.83
CA THR A 523 -9.98 29.46 -24.19
C THR A 523 -11.32 29.34 -23.47
N ILE A 524 -11.59 28.18 -22.85
CA ILE A 524 -12.77 27.96 -22.01
C ILE A 524 -12.82 28.89 -20.78
N TYR A 525 -11.66 29.40 -20.36
CA TYR A 525 -11.53 30.37 -19.29
C TYR A 525 -11.27 31.76 -19.89
N SER A 526 -12.34 32.53 -20.07
CA SER A 526 -12.25 33.92 -20.53
C SER A 526 -11.60 34.85 -19.51
N ASP A 527 -11.79 34.57 -18.22
CA ASP A 527 -11.13 35.23 -17.10
C ASP A 527 -10.30 34.22 -16.29
N ILE A 528 -9.00 34.47 -16.18
CA ILE A 528 -8.06 33.63 -15.43
C ILE A 528 -7.91 34.06 -13.97
N GLN A 529 -8.47 35.21 -13.58
CA GLN A 529 -8.33 35.75 -12.22
C GLN A 529 -8.84 34.78 -11.13
N PRO A 530 -9.96 34.05 -11.29
CA PRO A 530 -10.37 33.03 -10.33
C PRO A 530 -9.34 31.91 -10.18
N ILE A 531 -8.72 31.48 -11.29
CA ILE A 531 -7.66 30.45 -11.29
C ILE A 531 -6.42 30.96 -10.56
N LEU A 532 -6.04 32.23 -10.78
CA LEU A 532 -4.93 32.86 -10.07
C LEU A 532 -5.20 32.99 -8.57
N GLY A 533 -6.45 33.21 -8.17
CA GLY A 533 -6.88 33.16 -6.76
C GLY A 533 -6.67 31.78 -6.14
N LEU A 534 -7.03 30.71 -6.86
CA LEU A 534 -6.77 29.33 -6.44
C LEU A 534 -5.27 29.04 -6.34
N PHE A 535 -4.48 29.44 -7.35
CA PHE A 535 -3.02 29.37 -7.31
C PHE A 535 -2.46 30.07 -6.05
N GLN A 536 -2.90 31.30 -5.77
CA GLN A 536 -2.44 32.06 -4.60
C GLN A 536 -2.79 31.35 -3.28
N LYS A 537 -3.97 30.73 -3.17
CA LYS A 537 -4.37 29.92 -2.01
C LYS A 537 -3.44 28.71 -1.84
N LEU A 538 -3.18 27.98 -2.92
CA LEU A 538 -2.39 26.74 -2.89
C LEU A 538 -0.90 26.98 -2.64
N ILE A 539 -0.29 27.97 -3.31
CA ILE A 539 1.15 28.26 -3.22
C ILE A 539 1.58 28.70 -1.81
N ASN A 540 0.66 29.35 -1.07
CA ASN A 540 0.89 29.77 0.31
C ASN A 540 0.70 28.65 1.33
N SER A 541 0.14 27.50 0.93
CA SER A 541 0.00 26.34 1.80
C SER A 541 1.35 25.65 2.05
N LYS A 542 1.57 25.14 3.26
CA LYS A 542 2.75 24.31 3.58
C LYS A 542 2.70 22.92 2.94
N LYS A 543 1.50 22.41 2.62
CA LYS A 543 1.32 21.04 2.12
C LYS A 543 0.82 20.97 0.67
N LEU A 544 0.10 21.99 0.20
CA LEU A 544 -0.61 21.95 -1.10
C LEU A 544 0.08 22.76 -2.22
N PHE A 545 1.26 23.34 -1.96
CA PHE A 545 1.92 24.23 -2.92
C PHE A 545 2.32 23.53 -4.23
N TYR A 546 2.51 22.21 -4.22
CA TYR A 546 2.77 21.41 -5.42
C TYR A 546 1.68 21.59 -6.48
N HIS A 547 0.42 21.54 -6.05
CA HIS A 547 -0.73 21.77 -6.90
C HIS A 547 -0.81 23.21 -7.42
N GLY A 548 -0.36 24.18 -6.62
CA GLY A 548 -0.19 25.56 -7.07
C GLY A 548 0.79 25.67 -8.23
N PHE A 549 1.94 25.00 -8.15
CA PHE A 549 2.90 24.96 -9.25
C PHE A 549 2.35 24.25 -10.50
N GLU A 550 1.62 23.15 -10.34
CA GLU A 550 0.99 22.44 -11.48
C GLU A 550 0.00 23.33 -12.25
N ILE A 551 -0.85 24.09 -11.53
CA ILE A 551 -1.76 25.06 -12.14
C ILE A 551 -0.97 26.14 -12.87
N LEU A 552 0.05 26.70 -12.21
CA LEU A 552 0.85 27.78 -12.77
C LEU A 552 1.61 27.34 -14.03
N GLU A 553 2.13 26.11 -14.05
CA GLU A 553 2.75 25.52 -15.24
C GLU A 553 1.78 25.48 -16.42
N ALA A 554 0.58 24.96 -16.19
CA ALA A 554 -0.44 24.89 -17.23
C ALA A 554 -0.79 26.29 -17.76
N LEU A 555 -0.95 27.28 -16.87
CA LEU A 555 -1.22 28.67 -17.25
C LEU A 555 -0.09 29.25 -18.11
N LEU A 556 1.16 29.18 -17.66
CA LEU A 556 2.30 29.80 -18.36
C LEU A 556 2.60 29.15 -19.73
N VAL A 557 2.29 27.85 -19.87
CA VAL A 557 2.57 27.09 -21.09
C VAL A 557 1.42 27.17 -22.10
N LYS A 558 0.16 27.22 -21.64
CA LYS A 558 -1.01 27.05 -22.53
C LYS A 558 -1.84 28.31 -22.72
N VAL A 559 -1.87 29.22 -21.76
CA VAL A 559 -2.63 30.47 -21.90
C VAL A 559 -1.84 31.47 -22.75
N ASN A 560 -2.56 32.27 -23.56
CA ASN A 560 -1.94 33.31 -24.37
C ASN A 560 -1.12 34.27 -23.50
N THR A 561 0.08 34.61 -23.97
CA THR A 561 1.03 35.52 -23.31
C THR A 561 0.39 36.88 -23.02
N ASP A 562 -0.47 37.40 -23.91
CA ASP A 562 -1.14 38.69 -23.71
C ASP A 562 -2.07 38.70 -22.50
N VAL A 563 -2.76 37.58 -22.26
CA VAL A 563 -3.67 37.40 -21.11
C VAL A 563 -2.88 37.22 -19.82
N MET A 564 -1.73 36.54 -19.86
CA MET A 564 -0.89 36.31 -18.70
C MET A 564 -0.06 37.52 -18.27
N SER A 565 0.36 38.36 -19.24
CA SER A 565 1.32 39.46 -19.04
C SER A 565 1.00 40.39 -17.85
N PRO A 566 -0.26 40.84 -17.63
CA PRO A 566 -0.61 41.70 -16.50
C PRO A 566 -0.34 41.09 -15.11
N TYR A 567 -0.32 39.76 -15.02
CA TYR A 567 -0.25 39.03 -13.75
C TYR A 567 1.16 38.51 -13.42
N LEU A 568 2.05 38.44 -14.42
CA LEU A 568 3.40 37.86 -14.28
C LEU A 568 4.19 38.46 -13.12
N LYS A 569 4.18 39.79 -12.98
CA LYS A 569 4.90 40.49 -11.90
C LYS A 569 4.39 40.08 -10.50
N SER A 570 3.07 40.00 -10.34
CA SER A 570 2.42 39.60 -9.08
C SER A 570 2.73 38.14 -8.72
N ILE A 571 2.62 37.23 -9.70
CA ILE A 571 2.92 35.81 -9.54
C ILE A 571 4.36 35.61 -9.07
N LEU A 572 5.31 36.28 -9.71
CA LEU A 572 6.71 36.19 -9.32
C LEU A 572 6.93 36.73 -7.90
N GLY A 573 6.34 37.87 -7.56
CA GLY A 573 6.38 38.43 -6.21
C GLY A 573 5.90 37.45 -5.13
N LEU A 574 4.81 36.72 -5.38
CA LEU A 574 4.28 35.70 -4.47
C LEU A 574 5.26 34.54 -4.27
N ILE A 575 5.83 34.01 -5.36
CA ILE A 575 6.79 32.90 -5.30
C ILE A 575 8.06 33.33 -4.54
N LEU A 576 8.60 34.51 -4.85
CA LEU A 576 9.77 35.05 -4.18
C LEU A 576 9.53 35.29 -2.70
N GLY A 577 8.36 35.83 -2.33
CA GLY A 577 7.95 35.98 -0.93
C GLY A 577 7.92 34.63 -0.20
N ARG A 578 7.41 33.57 -0.85
CA ARG A 578 7.38 32.24 -0.27
C ARG A 578 8.79 31.64 -0.09
N LEU A 579 9.70 31.87 -1.03
CA LEU A 579 11.10 31.41 -0.98
C LEU A 579 11.88 31.99 0.21
N GLN A 580 11.52 33.17 0.72
CA GLN A 580 12.15 33.77 1.90
C GLN A 580 12.05 32.88 3.15
N ASN A 581 11.06 31.99 3.23
CA ASN A 581 10.90 31.05 4.34
C ASN A 581 11.94 29.92 4.37
N LYS A 582 12.77 29.78 3.32
CA LYS A 582 13.82 28.75 3.19
C LYS A 582 13.29 27.30 3.36
N ASP A 583 12.06 27.06 2.94
CA ASP A 583 11.45 25.73 2.91
C ASP A 583 12.11 24.89 1.80
N MET A 584 12.92 23.89 2.19
CA MET A 584 13.69 23.08 1.26
C MET A 584 12.83 22.30 0.26
N ILE A 585 11.63 21.87 0.67
CA ILE A 585 10.74 21.12 -0.20
C ILE A 585 10.18 22.06 -1.28
N PHE A 586 9.77 23.26 -0.87
CA PHE A 586 9.34 24.31 -1.79
C PHE A 586 10.47 24.74 -2.76
N ILE A 587 11.70 24.90 -2.26
CA ILE A 587 12.87 25.25 -3.08
C ILE A 587 13.12 24.20 -4.15
N LYS A 588 13.11 22.90 -3.80
CA LYS A 588 13.29 21.81 -4.77
C LYS A 588 12.22 21.86 -5.86
N ARG A 589 10.95 22.03 -5.49
CA ARG A 589 9.85 22.16 -6.46
C ARG A 589 9.99 23.39 -7.35
N PHE A 590 10.41 24.53 -6.80
CA PHE A 590 10.67 25.76 -7.55
C PHE A 590 11.80 25.59 -8.58
N ILE A 591 12.87 24.88 -8.22
CA ILE A 591 13.98 24.58 -9.16
C ILE A 591 13.47 23.79 -10.36
N VAL A 592 12.70 22.72 -10.10
CA VAL A 592 12.11 21.89 -11.16
C VAL A 592 11.13 22.72 -12.00
N PHE A 593 10.30 23.56 -11.37
CA PHE A 593 9.36 24.45 -12.06
C PHE A 593 10.08 25.40 -13.04
N ILE A 594 11.14 26.11 -12.61
CA ILE A 594 11.89 27.01 -13.51
C ILE A 594 12.46 26.23 -14.70
N ALA A 595 13.03 25.05 -14.45
CA ALA A 595 13.57 24.20 -15.50
C ALA A 595 12.49 23.73 -16.48
N GLN A 596 11.30 23.35 -16.00
CA GLN A 596 10.17 22.97 -16.86
C GLN A 596 9.71 24.13 -17.74
N ILE A 597 9.57 25.34 -17.17
CA ILE A 597 9.14 26.51 -17.95
C ILE A 597 10.11 26.81 -19.09
N VAL A 598 11.43 26.72 -18.84
CA VAL A 598 12.45 26.89 -19.88
C VAL A 598 12.29 25.85 -20.99
N LEU A 599 12.07 24.59 -20.62
CA LEU A 599 11.94 23.50 -21.60
C LEU A 599 10.65 23.60 -22.41
N TYR A 600 9.53 23.98 -21.80
CA TYR A 600 8.25 24.18 -22.51
C TYR A 600 8.25 25.41 -23.40
N LYS A 601 8.93 26.50 -23.01
CA LYS A 601 9.12 27.70 -23.83
C LYS A 601 10.40 27.60 -24.66
N SER A 602 10.62 26.47 -25.33
CA SER A 602 11.80 26.23 -26.17
C SER A 602 11.95 27.19 -27.35
N ASN A 603 10.91 27.94 -27.70
CA ASN A 603 10.96 29.00 -28.71
C ASN A 603 11.35 30.38 -28.14
N ASP A 604 11.38 30.55 -26.82
CA ASP A 604 11.77 31.78 -26.12
C ASP A 604 12.53 31.47 -24.83
N PHE A 605 13.83 31.20 -24.98
CA PHE A 605 14.73 30.97 -23.84
C PHE A 605 14.97 32.22 -22.98
N ASN A 606 14.56 33.41 -23.43
CA ASN A 606 14.74 34.66 -22.69
C ASN A 606 13.58 34.96 -21.72
N PHE A 607 12.46 34.24 -21.84
CA PHE A 607 11.27 34.44 -21.03
C PHE A 607 11.57 34.55 -19.53
N VAL A 608 12.39 33.66 -18.97
CA VAL A 608 12.69 33.68 -17.52
C VAL A 608 13.43 34.97 -17.13
N VAL A 609 14.39 35.43 -17.94
CA VAL A 609 15.10 36.69 -17.66
C VAL A 609 14.13 37.88 -17.75
N GLN A 610 13.29 37.93 -18.78
CA GLN A 610 12.28 38.97 -18.95
C GLN A 610 11.27 38.99 -17.79
N TRP A 611 10.89 37.82 -17.31
CA TRP A 611 9.96 37.67 -16.20
C TRP A 611 10.54 38.23 -14.90
N PHE A 612 11.81 37.95 -14.61
CA PHE A 612 12.51 38.56 -13.47
C PHE A 612 12.72 40.06 -13.64
N ASP A 613 13.08 40.53 -14.84
CA ASP A 613 13.26 41.95 -15.15
C ASP A 613 11.96 42.75 -14.94
N SER A 614 10.78 42.12 -15.05
CA SER A 614 9.48 42.77 -14.80
C SER A 614 9.32 43.33 -13.38
N LEU A 615 10.11 42.86 -12.42
CA LEU A 615 10.14 43.40 -11.05
C LEU A 615 10.78 44.79 -10.98
N GLN A 616 11.61 45.16 -11.96
CA GLN A 616 12.40 46.39 -11.98
C GLN A 616 13.30 46.53 -10.74
N GLN A 617 13.82 45.41 -10.24
CA GLN A 617 14.74 45.34 -9.11
C GLN A 617 16.03 44.63 -9.53
N ASP A 618 17.14 45.36 -9.54
CA ASP A 618 18.42 44.83 -9.97
C ASP A 618 18.94 43.74 -9.01
N GLY A 619 19.50 42.68 -9.58
CA GLY A 619 20.16 41.61 -8.82
C GLY A 619 19.25 40.52 -8.26
N VAL A 620 17.93 40.63 -8.36
CA VAL A 620 16.99 39.59 -7.88
C VAL A 620 17.23 38.25 -8.58
N LEU A 621 17.30 38.24 -9.91
CA LEU A 621 17.62 37.04 -10.70
C LEU A 621 18.98 36.45 -10.27
N LYS A 622 20.01 37.30 -10.12
CA LYS A 622 21.35 36.87 -9.70
C LYS A 622 21.33 36.21 -8.32
N GLY A 623 20.61 36.80 -7.37
CA GLY A 623 20.45 36.28 -6.02
C GLY A 623 19.71 34.94 -5.99
N VAL A 624 18.59 34.84 -6.71
CA VAL A 624 17.78 33.61 -6.76
C VAL A 624 18.54 32.50 -7.48
N PHE A 625 19.16 32.79 -8.63
CA PHE A 625 19.87 31.77 -9.40
C PHE A 625 21.05 31.18 -8.63
N ASN A 626 21.93 32.02 -8.07
CA ASN A 626 23.09 31.53 -7.32
C ASN A 626 22.73 30.93 -5.96
N ASN A 627 21.97 31.66 -5.14
CA ASN A 627 21.79 31.30 -3.71
C ASN A 627 20.64 30.32 -3.47
N ILE A 628 19.72 30.17 -4.43
CA ILE A 628 18.58 29.25 -4.30
C ILE A 628 18.72 28.10 -5.30
N ILE A 629 18.85 28.39 -6.59
CA ILE A 629 18.84 27.32 -7.62
C ILE A 629 20.14 26.53 -7.59
N LEU A 630 21.29 27.16 -7.88
CA LEU A 630 22.57 26.47 -7.97
C LEU A 630 23.00 25.86 -6.62
N ALA A 631 22.76 26.56 -5.51
CA ALA A 631 23.10 26.07 -4.17
C ALA A 631 22.31 24.83 -3.70
N ASN A 632 21.23 24.44 -4.40
CA ASN A 632 20.36 23.34 -3.98
C ASN A 632 20.02 22.33 -5.08
N VAL A 633 20.48 22.52 -6.32
CA VAL A 633 20.18 21.61 -7.44
C VAL A 633 20.74 20.20 -7.23
N ASP A 634 21.86 20.07 -6.52
CA ASP A 634 22.47 18.77 -6.20
C ASP A 634 21.67 17.98 -5.15
N LYS A 635 20.86 18.67 -4.34
CA LYS A 635 20.01 18.11 -3.26
C LYS A 635 18.71 17.49 -3.78
N LEU A 636 18.47 17.49 -5.09
CA LEU A 636 17.34 16.78 -5.70
C LEU A 636 17.58 15.27 -5.61
N ASN A 637 16.69 14.57 -4.91
CA ASN A 637 16.81 13.13 -4.66
C ASN A 637 16.15 12.30 -5.78
N ASN A 638 15.05 12.80 -6.35
CA ASN A 638 14.31 12.10 -7.39
C ASN A 638 15.06 12.22 -8.73
N LEU A 639 15.45 11.09 -9.32
CA LEU A 639 16.22 11.06 -10.57
C LEU A 639 15.48 11.70 -11.75
N PHE A 640 14.15 11.58 -11.78
CA PHE A 640 13.31 12.18 -12.81
C PHE A 640 13.24 13.71 -12.65
N GLU A 641 13.03 14.21 -11.43
CA GLU A 641 13.12 15.65 -11.14
C GLU A 641 14.49 16.21 -11.49
N LYS A 642 15.55 15.47 -11.16
CA LYS A 642 16.93 15.85 -11.43
C LYS A 642 17.23 15.91 -12.93
N LYS A 643 16.70 14.95 -13.72
CA LYS A 643 16.74 14.97 -15.19
C LYS A 643 16.19 16.29 -15.73
N ILE A 644 14.97 16.65 -15.31
CA ILE A 644 14.27 17.85 -15.78
C ILE A 644 15.01 19.11 -15.34
N ALA A 645 15.38 19.18 -14.06
CA ALA A 645 16.09 20.33 -13.49
C ALA A 645 17.42 20.60 -14.21
N LEU A 646 18.27 19.58 -14.36
CA LEU A 646 19.57 19.75 -15.00
C LEU A 646 19.44 20.06 -16.49
N SER A 647 18.56 19.37 -17.23
CA SER A 647 18.31 19.67 -18.65
C SER A 647 17.81 21.10 -18.85
N GLY A 648 16.81 21.53 -18.07
CA GLY A 648 16.21 22.86 -18.25
C GLY A 648 17.13 23.99 -17.82
N LEU A 649 17.84 23.85 -16.69
CA LEU A 649 18.79 24.86 -16.24
C LEU A 649 20.01 24.97 -17.16
N LEU A 650 20.52 23.84 -17.66
CA LEU A 650 21.62 23.88 -18.62
C LEU A 650 21.17 24.50 -19.95
N THR A 651 19.96 24.18 -20.41
CA THR A 651 19.35 24.82 -21.59
C THR A 651 19.23 26.33 -21.40
N PHE A 652 18.77 26.78 -20.23
CA PHE A 652 18.64 28.20 -19.90
C PHE A 652 20.00 28.93 -19.99
N VAL A 653 21.02 28.36 -19.37
CA VAL A 653 22.38 28.90 -19.32
C VAL A 653 23.02 28.98 -20.71
N LEU A 654 22.77 27.99 -21.57
CA LEU A 654 23.41 27.90 -22.88
C LEU A 654 22.64 28.61 -24.01
N LYS A 655 21.30 28.66 -23.95
CA LYS A 655 20.46 29.14 -25.06
C LYS A 655 19.80 30.50 -24.83
N SER A 656 19.84 31.06 -23.61
CA SER A 656 19.33 32.42 -23.37
C SER A 656 20.38 33.48 -23.72
N ASN A 657 20.22 34.12 -24.89
CA ASN A 657 21.08 35.24 -25.29
C ASN A 657 21.01 36.41 -24.31
N MET A 658 19.81 36.71 -23.78
CA MET A 658 19.63 37.82 -22.85
C MET A 658 20.32 37.57 -21.50
N LEU A 659 20.36 36.32 -21.04
CA LEU A 659 21.13 35.93 -19.86
C LEU A 659 22.63 36.12 -20.10
N LEU A 660 23.13 35.69 -21.27
CA LEU A 660 24.54 35.81 -21.63
C LEU A 660 24.98 37.28 -21.72
N GLU A 661 24.17 38.13 -22.36
CA GLU A 661 24.49 39.55 -22.54
C GLU A 661 24.43 40.35 -21.23
N LYS A 662 23.37 40.15 -20.42
CA LYS A 662 23.16 40.93 -19.18
C LYS A 662 23.90 40.37 -17.97
N HIS A 663 24.12 39.05 -17.92
CA HIS A 663 24.62 38.34 -16.75
C HIS A 663 25.62 37.22 -17.10
N PRO A 664 26.77 37.53 -17.74
CA PRO A 664 27.76 36.53 -18.11
C PRO A 664 28.32 35.76 -16.90
N ASP A 665 28.41 36.39 -15.73
CA ASP A 665 28.80 35.74 -14.47
C ASP A 665 27.86 34.56 -14.10
N LEU A 666 26.55 34.71 -14.35
CA LEU A 666 25.57 33.66 -14.04
C LEU A 666 25.71 32.47 -14.96
N VAL A 667 26.03 32.72 -16.23
CA VAL A 667 26.30 31.66 -17.21
C VAL A 667 27.49 30.83 -16.75
N LYS A 668 28.59 31.50 -16.36
CA LYS A 668 29.78 30.82 -15.85
C LYS A 668 29.50 30.00 -14.58
N ASN A 669 28.90 30.61 -13.55
CA ASN A 669 28.56 29.91 -12.31
C ASN A 669 27.62 28.72 -12.54
N GLY A 670 26.67 28.88 -13.48
CA GLY A 670 25.74 27.83 -13.89
C GLY A 670 26.49 26.63 -14.48
N LEU A 671 27.41 26.86 -15.42
CA LEU A 671 28.23 25.80 -16.00
C LEU A 671 29.10 25.10 -14.96
N ASP A 672 29.79 25.86 -14.11
CA ASP A 672 30.69 25.33 -13.08
C ASP A 672 29.95 24.44 -12.06
N THR A 673 28.64 24.68 -11.84
CA THR A 673 27.81 23.91 -10.91
C THR A 673 27.08 22.74 -11.58
N LEU A 674 26.47 22.99 -12.75
CA LEU A 674 25.58 22.02 -13.40
C LEU A 674 26.36 20.89 -14.07
N LEU A 675 27.52 21.16 -14.69
CA LEU A 675 28.30 20.15 -15.39
C LEU A 675 28.78 19.02 -14.44
N PRO A 676 29.35 19.31 -13.25
CA PRO A 676 29.68 18.26 -12.28
C PRO A 676 28.45 17.49 -11.79
N CYS A 677 27.30 18.15 -11.64
CA CYS A 677 26.06 17.48 -11.22
C CYS A 677 25.56 16.49 -12.28
N ILE A 678 25.65 16.86 -13.56
CA ILE A 678 25.32 16.01 -14.69
C ILE A 678 26.29 14.83 -14.77
N ALA A 679 27.60 15.08 -14.67
CA ALA A 679 28.61 14.02 -14.66
C ALA A 679 28.36 13.00 -13.53
N LYS A 680 28.07 13.46 -12.30
CA LYS A 680 27.68 12.58 -11.18
C LYS A 680 26.44 11.73 -11.47
N GLN A 681 25.46 12.28 -12.18
CA GLN A 681 24.24 11.55 -12.53
C GLN A 681 24.45 10.54 -13.65
N VAL A 682 25.30 10.84 -14.63
CA VAL A 682 25.64 9.93 -15.74
C VAL A 682 26.56 8.80 -15.26
N HIS A 683 27.54 9.09 -14.40
CA HIS A 683 28.55 8.13 -13.92
C HIS A 683 28.22 7.43 -12.61
N GLY A 684 27.05 7.67 -12.01
CA GLY A 684 26.64 7.03 -10.76
C GLY A 684 26.59 5.50 -10.88
N THR A 685 27.68 4.82 -10.51
CA THR A 685 27.75 3.37 -10.32
C THR A 685 26.85 2.94 -9.17
N GLY A 686 25.90 2.05 -9.43
CA GLY A 686 25.44 1.12 -8.40
C GLY A 686 24.64 1.70 -7.23
N SER A 687 23.56 2.41 -7.52
CA SER A 687 22.35 2.16 -6.75
C SER A 687 21.20 2.03 -7.72
N GLN A 688 20.81 0.78 -7.99
CA GLN A 688 19.45 0.45 -8.45
C GLN A 688 18.43 0.82 -7.36
N THR A 689 18.46 2.06 -6.85
CA THR A 689 17.23 2.72 -6.51
C THR A 689 16.72 3.25 -7.84
N THR A 690 16.14 2.36 -8.64
CA THR A 690 14.98 2.75 -9.42
C THR A 690 14.01 3.35 -8.40
N SER A 691 14.13 4.65 -8.14
CA SER A 691 12.96 5.46 -7.92
C SER A 691 12.24 5.57 -9.29
N ALA A 692 11.94 4.42 -9.91
CA ALA A 692 10.58 4.24 -10.41
C ALA A 692 9.69 4.75 -9.26
N PRO A 693 8.64 5.54 -9.52
CA PRO A 693 7.74 5.97 -8.45
C PRO A 693 7.54 4.73 -7.60
N ALA A 694 8.01 4.76 -6.34
CA ALA A 694 8.05 3.60 -5.46
C ALA A 694 6.76 2.88 -5.77
N ILE A 695 6.85 1.65 -6.34
CA ILE A 695 5.66 1.01 -6.85
C ILE A 695 4.79 0.95 -5.61
N ASP A 696 3.78 1.81 -5.61
CA ASP A 696 2.92 2.11 -4.49
C ASP A 696 1.94 0.93 -4.47
N LEU A 697 2.52 -0.26 -4.29
CA LEU A 697 1.81 -1.52 -4.27
C LEU A 697 0.91 -1.55 -3.03
N ASP A 698 1.22 -0.69 -2.04
CA ASP A 698 0.65 -0.72 -0.70
C ASP A 698 0.01 0.61 -0.23
N THR A 699 0.00 1.72 -1.02
CA THR A 699 -0.80 2.92 -0.62
C THR A 699 -2.30 2.68 -0.56
N VAL A 700 -2.78 1.52 -1.01
CA VAL A 700 -4.19 1.14 -0.92
C VAL A 700 -4.55 0.63 0.48
N GLU A 701 -3.58 0.14 1.27
CA GLU A 701 -3.82 -0.31 2.66
C GLU A 701 -4.10 0.85 3.63
N GLU A 702 -3.78 2.10 3.25
CA GLU A 702 -4.08 3.30 4.03
C GLU A 702 -5.52 3.84 3.87
N ILE A 703 -6.34 3.25 2.99
CA ILE A 703 -7.74 3.69 2.79
C ILE A 703 -8.61 3.14 3.93
N SER A 704 -8.52 3.76 5.11
CA SER A 704 -9.29 3.40 6.30
C SER A 704 -10.50 4.31 6.55
N THR A 705 -10.50 5.56 6.04
CA THR A 705 -11.59 6.51 6.28
C THR A 705 -11.87 7.42 5.07
N PHE A 706 -13.14 7.74 4.86
CA PHE A 706 -13.56 8.75 3.89
C PHE A 706 -13.18 10.17 4.34
N GLY A 707 -12.94 11.07 3.38
CA GLY A 707 -12.90 12.53 3.58
C GLY A 707 -11.64 13.14 4.23
N SER A 708 -10.81 12.37 4.93
CA SER A 708 -9.58 12.89 5.57
C SER A 708 -8.36 12.91 4.64
N ALA A 709 -8.31 12.00 3.65
CA ALA A 709 -7.20 11.81 2.72
C ALA A 709 -7.68 11.66 1.27
N TYR A 710 -6.82 12.03 0.32
CA TYR A 710 -7.05 11.81 -1.12
C TYR A 710 -6.66 10.38 -1.50
N SER A 711 -7.58 9.64 -2.09
CA SER A 711 -7.31 8.30 -2.63
C SER A 711 -7.07 8.36 -4.14
N LYS A 712 -5.85 8.03 -4.55
CA LYS A 712 -5.41 8.05 -5.95
C LYS A 712 -5.89 6.80 -6.70
N LEU A 713 -6.49 6.98 -7.88
CA LEU A 713 -6.74 5.87 -8.82
C LEU A 713 -5.43 5.49 -9.54
N ILE A 714 -4.86 4.36 -9.17
CA ILE A 714 -3.60 3.81 -9.67
C ILE A 714 -3.73 3.46 -11.15
N THR A 715 -4.87 2.90 -11.57
CA THR A 715 -5.10 2.44 -12.96
C THR A 715 -4.94 3.54 -14.00
N ILE A 716 -5.40 4.73 -13.65
CA ILE A 716 -5.39 5.94 -14.47
C ILE A 716 -4.45 7.01 -13.89
N SER A 717 -3.46 6.58 -13.11
CA SER A 717 -2.48 7.47 -12.51
C SER A 717 -1.65 8.19 -13.58
N LYS A 718 -1.24 9.42 -13.24
CA LYS A 718 -0.30 10.23 -14.01
C LYS A 718 0.90 10.55 -13.14
N ASN A 719 2.05 10.73 -13.77
CA ASN A 719 3.19 11.33 -13.09
C ASN A 719 2.81 12.75 -12.63
N PRO A 720 3.09 13.13 -11.37
CA PRO A 720 2.73 14.45 -10.85
C PRO A 720 3.49 15.59 -11.58
N ILE A 721 4.63 15.25 -12.18
CA ILE A 721 5.43 16.16 -12.99
C ILE A 721 5.28 15.75 -14.45
N ASP A 722 4.81 16.67 -15.27
CA ASP A 722 4.73 16.49 -16.71
C ASP A 722 6.15 16.51 -17.30
N ASP A 723 6.48 15.53 -18.15
CA ASP A 723 7.82 15.39 -18.73
C ASP A 723 7.92 16.25 -19.99
N PRO A 724 8.66 17.37 -19.99
CA PRO A 724 8.89 18.14 -21.22
C PRO A 724 9.85 17.40 -22.18
N LEU A 725 10.56 16.36 -21.73
CA LEU A 725 11.55 15.61 -22.49
C LEU A 725 11.28 14.09 -22.42
N PRO A 726 10.11 13.61 -22.88
CA PRO A 726 9.71 12.21 -22.75
C PRO A 726 10.58 11.25 -23.59
N PHE A 727 11.26 11.78 -24.62
CA PHE A 727 12.16 11.02 -25.47
C PHE A 727 13.56 10.81 -24.86
N VAL A 728 13.88 11.49 -23.75
CA VAL A 728 15.16 11.39 -23.04
C VAL A 728 15.03 10.41 -21.88
N LYS A 729 15.72 9.27 -21.98
CA LYS A 729 15.64 8.18 -20.99
C LYS A 729 16.78 8.27 -19.97
N LEU A 730 16.51 7.86 -18.72
CA LEU A 730 17.52 7.74 -17.68
C LEU A 730 18.37 6.46 -17.79
N GLU A 731 17.93 5.48 -18.58
CA GLU A 731 18.64 4.22 -18.77
C GLU A 731 19.84 4.39 -19.70
N ASN A 732 21.04 4.04 -19.21
CA ASN A 732 22.30 4.18 -19.95
C ASN A 732 22.34 3.38 -21.27
N ASN A 733 21.62 2.26 -21.35
CA ASN A 733 21.59 1.36 -22.51
C ASN A 733 20.72 1.85 -23.68
N SER A 734 20.13 3.05 -23.59
CA SER A 734 19.31 3.63 -24.64
C SER A 734 20.12 4.59 -25.53
N THR A 735 19.85 4.58 -26.85
CA THR A 735 20.50 5.53 -27.78
C THR A 735 20.21 6.99 -27.42
N ASN A 736 19.05 7.24 -26.81
CA ASN A 736 18.58 8.56 -26.35
C ASN A 736 18.74 8.72 -24.82
N ASN A 737 19.80 8.16 -24.24
CA ASN A 737 20.07 8.31 -22.82
C ASN A 737 20.33 9.80 -22.46
N PHE A 738 20.15 10.12 -21.18
CA PHE A 738 20.30 11.47 -20.65
C PHE A 738 21.67 12.09 -20.97
N GLY A 739 22.77 11.33 -20.83
CA GLY A 739 24.12 11.81 -21.13
C GLY A 739 24.30 12.19 -22.61
N ASN A 740 23.82 11.35 -23.52
CA ASN A 740 23.86 11.59 -24.96
C ASN A 740 23.09 12.85 -25.32
N PHE A 741 21.86 13.00 -24.83
CA PHE A 741 21.04 14.19 -25.08
C PHE A 741 21.76 15.48 -24.65
N ILE A 742 22.33 15.50 -23.44
CA ILE A 742 23.07 16.67 -22.96
C ILE A 742 24.25 16.99 -23.89
N ASN A 743 24.99 15.97 -24.32
CA ASN A 743 26.15 16.17 -25.19
C ASN A 743 25.77 16.69 -26.58
N THR A 744 24.84 16.02 -27.26
CA THR A 744 24.51 16.30 -28.66
C THR A 744 23.65 17.56 -28.83
N GLU A 745 22.67 17.78 -27.95
CA GLU A 745 21.68 18.84 -28.11
C GLU A 745 22.03 20.15 -27.40
N LEU A 746 22.87 20.08 -26.36
CA LEU A 746 23.22 21.23 -25.54
C LEU A 746 24.70 21.60 -25.63
N LEU A 747 25.63 20.67 -25.43
CA LEU A 747 27.06 21.02 -25.33
C LEU A 747 27.74 21.20 -26.69
N GLN A 748 27.61 20.25 -27.61
CA GLN A 748 28.25 20.35 -28.94
C GLN A 748 27.84 21.62 -29.71
N PRO A 749 26.55 21.99 -29.78
CA PRO A 749 26.11 23.20 -30.50
C PRO A 749 26.68 24.50 -29.89
N ASN A 750 27.00 24.49 -28.59
CA ASN A 750 27.47 25.66 -27.85
C ASN A 750 28.98 25.62 -27.54
N SER A 751 29.75 24.77 -28.23
CA SER A 751 31.19 24.57 -27.99
C SER A 751 32.03 25.84 -28.12
N ASN A 752 31.65 26.79 -28.97
CA ASN A 752 32.34 28.07 -29.11
C ASN A 752 32.12 28.99 -27.89
N LEU A 753 30.89 29.02 -27.36
CA LEU A 753 30.55 29.77 -26.15
C LEU A 753 31.30 29.21 -24.93
N LEU A 754 31.34 27.88 -24.81
CA LEU A 754 32.08 27.18 -23.76
C LEU A 754 33.58 27.52 -23.77
N LYS A 755 34.19 27.58 -24.96
CA LYS A 755 35.60 27.99 -25.12
C LYS A 755 35.84 29.45 -24.75
N GLN A 756 34.92 30.36 -25.06
CA GLN A 756 35.05 31.79 -24.80
C GLN A 756 34.93 32.14 -23.31
N LEU A 757 34.08 31.44 -22.56
CA LEU A 757 33.84 31.70 -21.15
C LEU A 757 34.91 31.13 -20.20
N GLY A 758 35.91 30.42 -20.74
CA GLY A 758 37.05 29.93 -19.97
C GLY A 758 36.65 28.95 -18.87
N SER A 759 35.67 28.07 -19.11
CA SER A 759 35.37 27.00 -18.15
C SER A 759 36.60 26.09 -18.04
N THR A 760 37.04 25.84 -16.82
CA THR A 760 38.21 25.00 -16.48
C THR A 760 38.10 23.55 -16.95
N PHE A 761 36.95 23.13 -17.47
CA PHE A 761 36.76 21.85 -18.13
C PHE A 761 37.13 21.98 -19.60
N SER A 762 38.30 21.48 -19.95
CA SER A 762 38.64 21.25 -21.35
C SER A 762 37.53 20.39 -21.99
N ASN A 763 37.10 20.71 -23.21
CA ASN A 763 36.15 19.89 -23.98
C ASN A 763 36.49 18.38 -23.93
N ASN A 764 37.76 18.04 -23.71
CA ASN A 764 38.25 16.68 -23.59
C ASN A 764 37.86 15.99 -22.27
N GLU A 765 37.78 16.66 -21.11
CA GLU A 765 37.38 16.00 -19.85
C GLU A 765 35.90 15.64 -19.82
N LEU A 766 35.04 16.49 -20.38
CA LEU A 766 33.61 16.21 -20.47
C LEU A 766 33.28 15.23 -21.61
N GLN A 767 33.99 15.29 -22.74
CA GLN A 767 33.89 14.24 -23.76
C GLN A 767 34.47 12.91 -23.27
N TYR A 768 35.56 12.92 -22.50
CA TYR A 768 36.15 11.71 -21.93
C TYR A 768 35.28 11.11 -20.83
N GLN A 769 34.64 11.95 -20.01
CA GLN A 769 33.65 11.51 -19.05
C GLN A 769 32.39 11.00 -19.76
N ILE A 770 31.74 11.75 -20.65
CA ILE A 770 30.51 11.31 -21.32
C ILE A 770 30.70 10.11 -22.27
N ASN A 771 31.87 9.91 -22.88
CA ASN A 771 32.14 8.77 -23.77
C ASN A 771 32.55 7.47 -23.04
N LEU A 772 32.76 7.51 -21.71
CA LEU A 772 32.93 6.34 -20.84
C LEU A 772 31.59 5.93 -20.24
#